data_AF-A0A812I8E0-F1
#
_entry.id   AF-A0A812I8E0-F1
#
_cell.length_a   1.000
_cell.length_b   1.000
_cell.length_c   1.000
_cell.angle_alpha   90.00
_cell.angle_beta   90.00
_cell.angle_gamma   90.00
#
_symmetry.space_group_name_H-M   'P 1'
#
loop_
_entity.id
_entity.type
_entity.pdbx_description
1 polymer ?
#
loop_
_entity_poly.entity_id
_entity_poly.type
_entity_poly.pdbx_seq_one_letter_code
_entity_poly.pdbx_strand_id
1 'polypeptide(L)'
;MGMWRRLVAAVGVPALAAATLPSAIEKDDECQDETCALGALQLTGQKKVSEFVDEADAFEAMDFQQEAAAMARDSEASGMPRFYPLDHGWHKVATSPGDRVGFTRASLRSCEYFCANTDGCHSFESCPKTRACVLRSQALSGTEPWERSTYCQTWYRKQPGFSPTSGKPVVYKQCEKGSVPQAGKCVKADGPASMTFYQYSAQSKYDPDRKWENMDMASLGGVLFYLHNEVVGNNGEQLVDGKRTTKFAIDRIVRFKVTVHNTDALWKQFRSQFGQFIQFDYGQATFGMPDHVKRLVPNSARLGFYGLWLRAESIPEAIQQLALDRTKQLLDFISGFRQSKTFEDWFENHKDNVQLMQWLDDVAKLHTLTVSVLQKEEEALTGEKLEELKIARSQLLAKKSSFVESMTLWPLGQFIQQAANSRMEIFLRDQSLKAELQQCLQLSSQLKTFTCDTMFKPDSLEIAVPGVSKVVEMVSKFNMAEQLGSKAFLQEHQDQLKIIGVKITELQNAMLTACVHKFRKSVGEGLRPLLDTLLGGQIDADSTARLVESVNEAKNFNPVQTNVLNKCLGTSAAPIQDAVQETRTFWTRFSSVIPAVVGLMNKETVNCVVQRLLSSDLLALMEIYNDPSKTDLVQKLCVDLWPQMSQHLLAKESASFSQFTVFMAMPDSAEKVLVKEIVGEFQGDEDKVTLDYAAMYQHYGRHLASDYFPIKYQVGAGDTTDITCASLCAAGSCLPVAKMIVHIASWTKDLGGMSPSRIVLGECPSSPADIAKLFNGSRMHLLCEKTHEAGKFIHTLKAAFEASETTGHDVAKSFVKSCAAKAPKLLDKLVDMVKEDVTSLIADLISLHSSVSVRDQFKTALDNGALDAKLGFAMCSDESVQKIYRFLNFGLEDFVGLKQVLIAVCSATTNLGSTGSFDMSGFETTAANAKGVIQKLSEFNRAPESQEEVTLQSISSMVANATMVQACTRDLQTGEARTSLVNKALLGIKKRQWKLHPLLTQRCTEVLSGKSASKSAGNCPEPDGTPDCTWHVEPAGYVMLDELTGVDAEQVLNAGGHLYDEILDAGTGGANNFWARKKLGLNGTG
;
A
#
# COMPACT_ATOMS: atom_id res chain seq x y z
N MET A 1 25.80 3.03 37.84
CA MET A 1 26.69 3.19 36.65
C MET A 1 28.16 2.84 36.88
N GLY A 2 28.80 3.20 38.00
CA GLY A 2 30.25 2.97 38.21
C GLY A 2 30.72 1.50 38.30
N MET A 3 29.83 0.57 38.68
CA MET A 3 30.17 -0.85 38.83
C MET A 3 30.12 -1.62 37.49
N TRP A 4 29.16 -1.27 36.63
CA TRP A 4 29.00 -1.90 35.30
C TRP A 4 30.13 -1.51 34.33
N ARG A 5 30.60 -0.26 34.41
CA ARG A 5 31.81 0.18 33.67
C ARG A 5 33.08 -0.54 34.10
N ARG A 6 33.18 -0.97 35.38
CA ARG A 6 34.33 -1.74 35.88
C ARG A 6 34.26 -3.21 35.46
N LEU A 7 33.05 -3.77 35.31
CA LEU A 7 32.86 -5.14 34.82
C LEU A 7 33.21 -5.28 33.33
N VAL A 8 32.80 -4.32 32.50
CA VAL A 8 33.11 -4.30 31.05
C VAL A 8 34.60 -4.04 30.79
N ALA A 9 35.27 -3.27 31.66
CA ALA A 9 36.72 -3.04 31.58
C ALA A 9 37.56 -4.30 31.91
N ALA A 10 37.00 -5.28 32.61
CA ALA A 10 37.71 -6.52 32.98
C ALA A 10 37.78 -7.56 31.84
N VAL A 11 37.00 -7.38 30.74
CA VAL A 11 36.89 -8.37 29.65
C VAL A 11 37.83 -8.08 28.47
N GLY A 12 38.69 -7.04 28.55
CA GLY A 12 39.85 -6.86 27.67
C GLY A 12 39.66 -7.16 26.18
N VAL A 13 38.94 -6.29 25.45
CA VAL A 13 38.91 -6.34 23.96
C VAL A 13 39.42 -4.99 23.42
N PRO A 14 40.50 -4.95 22.62
CA PRO A 14 40.98 -3.72 21.99
C PRO A 14 40.10 -3.32 20.81
N ALA A 15 39.83 -2.03 20.68
CA ALA A 15 39.31 -1.43 19.46
C ALA A 15 40.33 -1.59 18.33
N LEU A 16 39.90 -2.03 17.15
CA LEU A 16 40.71 -1.93 15.93
C LEU A 16 39.91 -1.25 14.82
N ALA A 17 40.47 -0.12 14.40
CA ALA A 17 40.12 0.63 13.23
C ALA A 17 40.65 -0.06 11.95
N ALA A 18 40.07 0.37 10.83
CA ALA A 18 40.40 0.10 9.43
C ALA A 18 41.83 -0.40 9.12
N ALA A 19 41.91 -1.53 8.38
CA ALA A 19 42.99 -1.83 7.45
C ALA A 19 42.56 -2.94 6.45
N THR A 20 42.51 -2.55 5.16
CA THR A 20 43.00 -3.28 3.98
C THR A 20 43.08 -4.82 4.00
N LEU A 21 42.32 -5.46 3.11
CA LEU A 21 42.56 -6.82 2.59
C LEU A 21 43.81 -6.84 1.71
N PRO A 22 44.75 -7.79 1.90
CA PRO A 22 45.65 -8.24 0.85
C PRO A 22 45.17 -9.57 0.23
N SER A 23 45.48 -9.68 -1.05
CA SER A 23 45.32 -10.81 -1.94
C SER A 23 46.33 -11.95 -1.69
N ALA A 24 45.87 -13.17 -2.00
CA ALA A 24 46.59 -14.33 -2.57
C ALA A 24 47.49 -15.19 -1.64
N ILE A 25 47.28 -16.52 -1.68
CA ILE A 25 48.11 -17.52 -2.40
C ILE A 25 47.68 -18.98 -2.07
N GLU A 26 47.51 -19.76 -3.15
CA GLU A 26 47.72 -21.23 -3.40
C GLU A 26 47.05 -22.31 -2.51
N LYS A 27 46.22 -23.22 -3.07
CA LYS A 27 46.50 -24.46 -3.84
C LYS A 27 47.16 -25.59 -3.02
N ASP A 28 46.41 -26.66 -2.72
CA ASP A 28 46.58 -28.00 -3.34
C ASP A 28 45.61 -29.05 -2.75
N ASP A 29 44.94 -29.73 -3.68
CA ASP A 29 44.64 -31.17 -3.87
C ASP A 29 44.07 -32.14 -2.81
N GLU A 30 43.08 -32.89 -3.33
CA GLU A 30 42.67 -34.29 -3.08
C GLU A 30 42.04 -34.70 -1.74
N CYS A 31 40.73 -34.99 -1.78
CA CYS A 31 40.23 -36.30 -1.34
C CYS A 31 38.87 -36.64 -2.00
N GLN A 32 38.81 -37.85 -2.54
CA GLN A 32 37.66 -38.51 -3.14
C GLN A 32 36.74 -39.05 -2.04
N ASP A 33 35.42 -38.82 -2.13
CA ASP A 33 34.45 -39.92 -1.97
C ASP A 33 33.02 -39.51 -2.35
N GLU A 34 32.35 -40.43 -3.01
CA GLU A 34 30.93 -40.40 -3.37
C GLU A 34 30.09 -40.77 -2.14
N THR A 35 29.22 -39.88 -1.65
CA THR A 35 27.88 -40.20 -1.12
C THR A 35 27.17 -38.95 -0.56
N CYS A 36 25.88 -38.81 -0.89
CA CYS A 36 24.89 -37.82 -0.43
C CYS A 36 24.62 -36.60 -1.34
N ALA A 37 23.77 -36.80 -2.36
CA ALA A 37 23.00 -35.74 -3.00
C ALA A 37 21.50 -36.00 -2.80
N LEU A 38 20.98 -35.59 -1.65
CA LEU A 38 19.55 -35.38 -1.40
C LEU A 38 19.42 -34.33 -0.29
N GLY A 39 19.05 -33.11 -0.67
CA GLY A 39 18.67 -32.05 0.28
C GLY A 39 19.26 -30.69 -0.04
N ALA A 40 18.63 -29.95 -0.97
CA ALA A 40 18.47 -28.48 -0.92
C ALA A 40 17.85 -27.99 -2.23
N LEU A 41 16.52 -28.10 -2.34
CA LEU A 41 15.73 -27.49 -3.40
C LEU A 41 14.45 -26.97 -2.77
N GLN A 42 14.50 -25.73 -2.26
CA GLN A 42 13.36 -24.82 -2.10
C GLN A 42 13.80 -23.60 -1.30
N LEU A 43 13.78 -22.42 -1.94
CA LEU A 43 13.33 -21.13 -1.39
C LEU A 43 13.56 -20.03 -2.44
N THR A 44 12.65 -19.95 -3.42
CA THR A 44 12.37 -18.71 -4.14
C THR A 44 10.86 -18.48 -4.11
N GLY A 45 10.44 -17.59 -3.20
CA GLY A 45 9.05 -17.29 -2.93
C GLY A 45 8.44 -16.38 -4.00
N GLN A 46 7.37 -16.85 -4.63
CA GLN A 46 6.30 -15.98 -5.14
C GLN A 46 5.31 -15.75 -3.99
N LYS A 47 5.17 -14.50 -3.52
CA LYS A 47 4.03 -14.09 -2.69
C LYS A 47 2.96 -13.49 -3.61
N LYS A 48 1.80 -14.15 -3.71
CA LYS A 48 0.54 -13.59 -4.21
C LYS A 48 -0.46 -13.48 -3.06
N VAL A 49 -0.87 -12.25 -2.80
CA VAL A 49 -2.24 -11.75 -2.56
C VAL A 49 -3.25 -12.76 -2.00
N SER A 50 -3.49 -12.74 -0.68
CA SER A 50 -4.80 -13.02 -0.05
C SER A 50 -4.79 -12.80 1.47
N GLU A 51 -4.65 -11.56 1.94
CA GLU A 51 -5.05 -11.16 3.30
C GLU A 51 -5.62 -9.75 3.25
N PHE A 52 -6.91 -9.64 2.97
CA PHE A 52 -7.76 -8.47 3.23
C PHE A 52 -9.22 -8.95 3.22
N VAL A 53 -9.64 -9.55 4.34
CA VAL A 53 -11.05 -9.74 4.67
C VAL A 53 -11.20 -9.43 6.15
N ASP A 54 -11.31 -8.14 6.47
CA ASP A 54 -11.95 -7.59 7.68
C ASP A 54 -12.15 -6.05 7.55
N GLU A 55 -12.44 -5.57 6.34
CA GLU A 55 -12.79 -4.16 6.04
C GLU A 55 -14.07 -4.03 5.18
N ALA A 56 -14.90 -5.08 5.13
CA ALA A 56 -16.14 -5.07 4.35
C ALA A 56 -17.34 -4.43 5.10
N ASP A 57 -17.36 -4.46 6.44
CA ASP A 57 -18.50 -3.96 7.23
C ASP A 57 -18.48 -2.42 7.43
N ALA A 58 -17.35 -1.76 7.18
CA ALA A 58 -17.24 -0.30 7.30
C ALA A 58 -17.68 0.45 6.03
N PHE A 59 -17.70 -0.23 4.87
CA PHE A 59 -18.00 0.40 3.59
C PHE A 59 -19.52 0.51 3.32
N GLU A 60 -20.33 -0.44 3.81
CA GLU A 60 -21.80 -0.37 3.71
C GLU A 60 -22.43 0.69 4.64
N ALA A 61 -21.76 1.06 5.74
CA ALA A 61 -22.24 2.08 6.68
C ALA A 61 -22.10 3.52 6.14
N MET A 62 -21.14 3.77 5.23
CA MET A 62 -20.89 5.09 4.64
C MET A 62 -21.83 5.42 3.47
N ASP A 63 -22.28 4.41 2.71
CA ASP A 63 -23.18 4.59 1.56
C ASP A 63 -24.59 5.01 2.01
N PHE A 64 -25.06 4.50 3.15
CA PHE A 64 -26.37 4.86 3.74
C PHE A 64 -26.46 6.27 4.33
N GLN A 65 -25.36 6.82 4.87
CA GLN A 65 -25.35 8.20 5.40
C GLN A 65 -25.36 9.23 4.27
N GLN A 66 -24.73 8.92 3.12
CA GLN A 66 -24.78 9.78 1.94
C GLN A 66 -26.15 9.76 1.26
N GLU A 67 -26.84 8.61 1.21
CA GLU A 67 -28.24 8.55 0.77
C GLU A 67 -29.18 9.32 1.70
N ALA A 68 -29.07 9.19 3.04
CA ALA A 68 -29.93 9.91 3.99
C ALA A 68 -29.78 11.45 3.89
N ALA A 69 -28.57 11.95 3.64
CA ALA A 69 -28.29 13.37 3.46
C ALA A 69 -28.65 13.91 2.06
N ALA A 70 -28.65 13.04 1.03
CA ALA A 70 -29.13 13.36 -0.31
C ALA A 70 -30.67 13.40 -0.35
N MET A 71 -31.34 12.48 0.35
CA MET A 71 -32.81 12.38 0.40
C MET A 71 -33.47 13.51 1.21
N ALA A 72 -32.77 14.06 2.21
CA ALA A 72 -33.24 15.24 2.94
C ALA A 72 -33.44 16.47 2.03
N ARG A 73 -32.72 16.55 0.91
CA ARG A 73 -32.81 17.64 -0.08
C ARG A 73 -33.94 17.45 -1.11
N ASP A 74 -34.33 16.22 -1.41
CA ASP A 74 -35.42 15.90 -2.36
C ASP A 74 -36.83 16.03 -1.74
N SER A 75 -36.97 15.93 -0.41
CA SER A 75 -38.29 16.04 0.26
C SER A 75 -38.92 17.44 0.18
N GLU A 76 -38.10 18.50 0.06
CA GLU A 76 -38.59 19.88 -0.07
C GLU A 76 -39.24 20.16 -1.43
N ALA A 77 -38.93 19.37 -2.46
CA ALA A 77 -39.52 19.51 -3.79
C ALA A 77 -40.88 18.79 -3.96
N SER A 78 -41.29 17.92 -3.02
CA SER A 78 -42.45 17.02 -3.19
C SER A 78 -43.59 17.24 -2.17
N GLY A 79 -43.45 18.16 -1.21
CA GLY A 79 -44.51 18.49 -0.24
C GLY A 79 -44.81 17.40 0.79
N MET A 80 -43.99 16.35 0.89
CA MET A 80 -44.16 15.27 1.86
C MET A 80 -43.75 15.68 3.29
N PRO A 81 -44.44 15.19 4.34
CA PRO A 81 -44.02 15.39 5.73
C PRO A 81 -42.64 14.79 6.01
N ARG A 82 -41.78 15.54 6.69
CA ARG A 82 -40.44 15.08 7.08
C ARG A 82 -40.52 14.17 8.31
N PHE A 83 -39.88 13.00 8.24
CA PHE A 83 -39.68 12.10 9.38
C PHE A 83 -38.24 12.19 9.88
N TYR A 84 -38.05 12.05 11.19
CA TYR A 84 -36.76 12.14 11.86
C TYR A 84 -36.48 10.85 12.61
N PRO A 85 -35.23 10.34 12.59
CA PRO A 85 -34.87 9.17 13.39
C PRO A 85 -34.85 9.54 14.88
N LEU A 86 -35.25 8.60 15.74
CA LEU A 86 -35.16 8.74 17.18
C LEU A 86 -33.67 8.75 17.65
N ASP A 87 -33.22 9.87 18.24
CA ASP A 87 -31.94 10.05 18.92
C ASP A 87 -30.64 9.82 18.10
N HIS A 88 -30.62 10.25 16.82
CA HIS A 88 -29.47 10.31 15.89
C HIS A 88 -28.56 9.05 15.74
N GLY A 89 -28.88 7.96 16.43
CA GLY A 89 -28.12 6.71 16.46
C GLY A 89 -28.95 5.58 15.87
N TRP A 90 -28.27 4.67 15.18
CA TRP A 90 -28.88 3.49 14.57
C TRP A 90 -29.34 2.50 15.64
N HIS A 91 -30.30 1.63 15.27
CA HIS A 91 -30.77 0.52 16.10
C HIS A 91 -31.57 0.92 17.34
N LYS A 92 -32.26 2.07 17.33
CA LYS A 92 -33.06 2.58 18.44
C LYS A 92 -34.55 2.52 18.10
N VAL A 93 -35.31 1.78 18.88
CA VAL A 93 -36.77 1.70 18.79
C VAL A 93 -37.37 2.34 20.03
N ALA A 94 -38.39 3.20 19.87
CA ALA A 94 -39.07 3.81 21.02
C ALA A 94 -39.63 2.71 21.93
N THR A 95 -39.42 2.78 23.25
CA THR A 95 -39.93 1.78 24.19
C THR A 95 -41.45 1.83 24.34
N SER A 96 -42.08 2.92 23.88
CA SER A 96 -43.53 3.09 23.84
C SER A 96 -43.94 3.74 22.52
N PRO A 97 -43.90 3.00 21.39
CA PRO A 97 -44.16 3.55 20.07
C PRO A 97 -45.66 3.71 19.79
N GLY A 98 -46.54 3.34 20.72
CA GLY A 98 -48.00 3.34 20.54
C GLY A 98 -48.51 2.17 19.71
N ASP A 99 -49.80 2.22 19.40
CA ASP A 99 -50.50 1.16 18.70
C ASP A 99 -50.04 1.04 17.24
N ARG A 100 -50.04 -0.19 16.73
CA ARG A 100 -49.74 -0.46 15.33
C ARG A 100 -50.94 -0.08 14.47
N VAL A 101 -50.81 0.97 13.66
CA VAL A 101 -51.86 1.46 12.75
C VAL A 101 -51.72 0.91 11.33
N GLY A 102 -50.60 0.25 11.03
CA GLY A 102 -50.37 -0.36 9.72
C GLY A 102 -49.09 -1.17 9.66
N PHE A 103 -48.95 -1.93 8.57
CA PHE A 103 -47.72 -2.67 8.28
C PHE A 103 -47.56 -2.86 6.79
N THR A 104 -46.32 -2.73 6.35
CA THR A 104 -45.94 -2.95 4.96
C THR A 104 -44.54 -3.52 4.89
N ARG A 105 -44.17 -4.09 3.74
CA ARG A 105 -42.79 -4.45 3.44
C ARG A 105 -42.27 -3.54 2.33
N ALA A 106 -41.51 -2.52 2.69
CA ALA A 106 -41.10 -1.49 1.75
C ALA A 106 -39.74 -0.87 2.14
N SER A 107 -39.16 -0.09 1.24
CA SER A 107 -37.96 0.72 1.54
C SER A 107 -38.30 1.85 2.51
N LEU A 108 -37.29 2.45 3.17
CA LEU A 108 -37.48 3.55 4.12
C LEU A 108 -38.37 4.67 3.56
N ARG A 109 -38.10 5.13 2.33
CA ARG A 109 -38.88 6.17 1.64
C ARG A 109 -40.33 5.76 1.42
N SER A 110 -40.57 4.51 1.08
CA SER A 110 -41.93 4.00 0.97
C SER A 110 -42.62 3.94 2.33
N CYS A 111 -41.90 3.67 3.41
CA CYS A 111 -42.46 3.65 4.76
C CYS A 111 -42.83 5.04 5.28
N GLU A 112 -42.03 6.05 4.94
CA GLU A 112 -42.41 7.47 5.13
C GLU A 112 -43.66 7.82 4.35
N TYR A 113 -43.73 7.42 3.08
CA TYR A 113 -44.91 7.63 2.24
C TYR A 113 -46.15 6.94 2.82
N PHE A 114 -46.02 5.68 3.24
CA PHE A 114 -47.12 4.94 3.83
C PHE A 114 -47.56 5.56 5.17
N CYS A 115 -46.64 5.99 6.04
CA CYS A 115 -47.01 6.67 7.27
C CYS A 115 -47.64 8.04 7.00
N ALA A 116 -47.14 8.81 6.03
CA ALA A 116 -47.70 10.10 5.66
C ALA A 116 -49.15 10.01 5.12
N ASN A 117 -49.51 8.87 4.52
CA ASN A 117 -50.83 8.63 3.91
C ASN A 117 -51.72 7.67 4.70
N THR A 118 -51.28 7.20 5.88
CA THR A 118 -52.10 6.35 6.76
C THR A 118 -52.66 7.21 7.88
N ASP A 119 -53.99 7.32 7.93
CA ASP A 119 -54.67 8.05 8.99
C ASP A 119 -54.29 7.51 10.37
N GLY A 120 -53.89 8.42 11.26
CA GLY A 120 -53.43 8.08 12.61
C GLY A 120 -51.98 7.62 12.70
N CYS A 121 -51.19 7.59 11.60
CA CYS A 121 -49.75 7.33 11.70
C CYS A 121 -48.96 8.60 12.04
N HIS A 122 -48.15 8.51 13.10
CA HIS A 122 -47.31 9.62 13.59
C HIS A 122 -45.84 9.22 13.74
N SER A 123 -45.55 7.92 13.75
CA SER A 123 -44.21 7.34 13.72
C SER A 123 -44.23 5.98 13.01
N PHE A 124 -43.06 5.43 12.69
CA PHE A 124 -42.93 4.06 12.20
C PHE A 124 -41.59 3.44 12.58
N GLU A 125 -41.54 2.12 12.69
CA GLU A 125 -40.30 1.35 12.81
C GLU A 125 -39.91 0.80 11.44
N SER A 126 -38.70 1.08 10.98
CA SER A 126 -38.14 0.54 9.74
C SER A 126 -37.06 -0.48 10.05
N CYS A 127 -37.19 -1.70 9.52
CA CYS A 127 -36.24 -2.79 9.70
C CYS A 127 -35.60 -3.16 8.34
N PRO A 128 -34.43 -2.61 7.97
CA PRO A 128 -33.88 -2.73 6.62
C PRO A 128 -33.69 -4.18 6.14
N LYS A 129 -33.23 -5.06 7.04
CA LYS A 129 -32.93 -6.47 6.72
C LYS A 129 -34.16 -7.26 6.27
N THR A 130 -35.32 -6.97 6.85
CA THR A 130 -36.59 -7.67 6.53
C THR A 130 -37.49 -6.84 5.62
N ARG A 131 -37.06 -5.61 5.29
CA ARG A 131 -37.87 -4.54 4.69
C ARG A 131 -39.18 -4.28 5.43
N ALA A 132 -39.29 -4.69 6.69
CA ALA A 132 -40.53 -4.55 7.46
C ALA A 132 -40.69 -3.12 7.94
N CYS A 133 -41.89 -2.57 7.78
CA CYS A 133 -42.26 -1.27 8.29
C CYS A 133 -43.54 -1.34 9.11
N VAL A 134 -43.40 -1.05 10.40
CA VAL A 134 -44.50 -1.06 11.35
C VAL A 134 -44.93 0.39 11.59
N LEU A 135 -46.11 0.75 11.11
CA LEU A 135 -46.66 2.10 11.25
C LEU A 135 -47.28 2.24 12.64
N ARG A 136 -47.05 3.37 13.31
CA ARG A 136 -47.32 3.57 14.73
C ARG A 136 -48.11 4.85 14.98
N SER A 137 -49.04 4.79 15.94
CA SER A 137 -49.91 5.92 16.28
C SER A 137 -49.27 6.98 17.15
N GLN A 138 -48.19 6.68 17.88
CA GLN A 138 -47.63 7.63 18.82
C GLN A 138 -46.91 8.76 18.09
N ALA A 139 -47.28 10.00 18.42
CA ALA A 139 -46.49 11.18 18.08
C ALA A 139 -45.33 11.29 19.07
N LEU A 140 -44.12 11.37 18.53
CA LEU A 140 -42.88 11.45 19.31
C LEU A 140 -42.30 12.87 19.24
N SER A 141 -41.61 13.32 20.30
CA SER A 141 -40.89 14.57 20.42
C SER A 141 -39.38 14.43 20.16
N GLY A 142 -38.89 13.19 20.06
CA GLY A 142 -37.48 12.87 19.81
C GLY A 142 -36.66 12.62 21.07
N THR A 143 -37.29 12.71 22.24
CA THR A 143 -36.67 12.56 23.56
C THR A 143 -37.23 11.35 24.30
N GLU A 144 -38.02 10.51 23.62
CA GLU A 144 -38.61 9.34 24.22
C GLU A 144 -37.56 8.33 24.64
N PRO A 145 -37.81 7.60 25.74
CA PRO A 145 -37.06 6.40 26.06
C PRO A 145 -37.05 5.45 24.86
N TRP A 146 -35.93 4.78 24.66
CA TRP A 146 -35.73 3.83 23.58
C TRP A 146 -35.07 2.56 24.09
N GLU A 147 -35.21 1.49 23.33
CA GLU A 147 -34.49 0.24 23.50
C GLU A 147 -33.68 -0.09 22.24
N ARG A 148 -32.59 -0.84 22.41
CA ARG A 148 -31.72 -1.24 21.31
C ARG A 148 -32.35 -2.42 20.56
N SER A 149 -32.60 -2.25 19.27
CA SER A 149 -33.09 -3.30 18.38
C SER A 149 -32.02 -3.69 17.36
N THR A 150 -31.72 -4.99 17.24
CA THR A 150 -30.64 -5.48 16.36
C THR A 150 -30.78 -5.06 14.90
N TYR A 151 -32.01 -4.79 14.43
CA TYR A 151 -32.27 -4.55 13.00
C TYR A 151 -33.25 -3.42 12.68
N CYS A 152 -33.80 -2.71 13.67
CA CYS A 152 -34.88 -1.74 13.44
C CYS A 152 -34.59 -0.36 14.04
N GLN A 153 -35.17 0.68 13.44
CA GLN A 153 -35.07 2.08 13.89
C GLN A 153 -36.45 2.75 13.86
N THR A 154 -36.78 3.52 14.90
CA THR A 154 -37.98 4.36 14.93
C THR A 154 -37.75 5.72 14.24
N TRP A 155 -38.72 6.11 13.42
CA TRP A 155 -38.81 7.39 12.71
C TRP A 155 -40.12 8.09 13.07
N TYR A 156 -40.12 9.41 13.27
CA TYR A 156 -41.31 10.14 13.72
C TYR A 156 -41.46 11.51 13.07
N ARG A 157 -42.70 12.00 13.03
CA ARG A 157 -43.04 13.33 12.52
C ARG A 157 -43.02 14.35 13.66
N LYS A 158 -42.24 15.43 13.50
CA LYS A 158 -42.18 16.52 14.50
C LYS A 158 -43.47 17.34 14.47
N GLN A 159 -44.16 17.43 15.61
CA GLN A 159 -45.39 18.21 15.76
C GLN A 159 -45.08 19.73 15.74
N PRO A 160 -45.83 20.56 14.98
CA PRO A 160 -45.68 22.02 15.03
C PRO A 160 -46.17 22.55 16.40
N GLY A 161 -45.28 23.12 17.22
CA GLY A 161 -45.67 23.89 18.41
C GLY A 161 -45.09 23.47 19.77
N PHE A 162 -44.26 22.42 19.85
CA PHE A 162 -43.66 22.01 21.12
C PHE A 162 -42.35 22.77 21.40
N SER A 163 -42.36 23.70 22.37
CA SER A 163 -41.17 24.39 22.91
C SER A 163 -41.16 24.25 24.44
N PRO A 164 -40.12 23.66 25.06
CA PRO A 164 -40.08 23.51 26.52
C PRO A 164 -39.82 24.84 27.24
N THR A 165 -40.81 25.33 27.98
CA THR A 165 -40.74 26.35 29.05
C THR A 165 -39.89 25.86 30.24
N SER A 166 -39.32 26.63 31.18
CA SER A 166 -39.25 28.06 31.49
C SER A 166 -38.30 28.23 32.68
N GLY A 167 -37.25 29.02 32.53
CA GLY A 167 -36.54 29.67 33.64
C GLY A 167 -36.11 31.02 33.13
N LYS A 168 -36.69 32.12 33.64
CA LYS A 168 -36.39 33.47 33.13
C LYS A 168 -34.93 33.80 33.41
N PRO A 169 -34.05 33.87 32.39
CA PRO A 169 -32.72 34.40 32.57
C PRO A 169 -32.84 35.91 32.73
N VAL A 170 -31.92 36.52 33.46
CA VAL A 170 -31.68 37.96 33.34
C VAL A 170 -31.23 38.20 31.89
N VAL A 171 -32.17 38.58 31.03
CA VAL A 171 -31.88 38.93 29.64
C VAL A 171 -31.19 40.28 29.69
N TYR A 172 -29.85 40.27 29.66
CA TYR A 172 -29.15 41.38 29.01
C TYR A 172 -29.77 41.46 27.61
N LYS A 173 -30.42 42.58 27.28
CA LYS A 173 -30.93 42.83 25.92
C LYS A 173 -29.72 42.87 24.99
N GLN A 174 -29.28 41.69 24.54
CA GLN A 174 -28.34 41.56 23.45
C GLN A 174 -29.01 42.23 22.26
N CYS A 175 -28.31 43.18 21.66
CA CYS A 175 -28.79 43.81 20.46
C CYS A 175 -28.90 42.76 19.36
N GLU A 176 -30.03 42.80 18.64
CA GLU A 176 -30.23 41.91 17.50
C GLU A 176 -29.08 42.05 16.50
N LYS A 177 -28.78 40.98 15.78
CA LYS A 177 -27.68 40.93 14.82
C LYS A 177 -27.74 42.14 13.87
N GLY A 178 -26.67 42.94 13.84
CA GLY A 178 -26.59 44.19 13.07
C GLY A 178 -26.94 45.47 13.83
N SER A 179 -27.35 45.35 15.09
CA SER A 179 -27.57 46.48 16.01
C SER A 179 -26.47 46.54 17.08
N VAL A 180 -26.14 47.75 17.53
CA VAL A 180 -25.13 48.03 18.55
C VAL A 180 -25.76 48.76 19.74
N PRO A 181 -25.28 48.53 20.97
CA PRO A 181 -25.77 49.25 22.13
C PRO A 181 -25.24 50.68 22.12
N GLN A 182 -26.13 51.65 21.94
CA GLN A 182 -25.83 53.07 22.03
C GLN A 182 -26.76 53.72 23.07
N ALA A 183 -26.17 54.31 24.12
CA ALA A 183 -26.90 54.93 25.25
C ALA A 183 -27.95 53.99 25.90
N GLY A 184 -27.63 52.71 26.05
CA GLY A 184 -28.52 51.72 26.68
C GLY A 184 -29.69 51.23 25.81
N LYS A 185 -29.74 51.62 24.53
CA LYS A 185 -30.69 51.10 23.54
C LYS A 185 -29.94 50.40 22.40
N CYS A 186 -30.57 49.38 21.82
CA CYS A 186 -30.05 48.73 20.63
C CYS A 186 -30.49 49.50 19.40
N VAL A 187 -29.54 50.05 18.66
CA VAL A 187 -29.77 50.79 17.42
C VAL A 187 -29.07 50.09 16.28
N LYS A 188 -29.66 50.12 15.09
CA LYS A 188 -29.01 49.60 13.89
C LYS A 188 -27.78 50.43 13.60
N ALA A 189 -26.62 49.80 13.45
CA ALA A 189 -25.40 50.52 13.13
C ALA A 189 -25.44 51.06 11.69
N ASP A 190 -24.98 52.29 11.49
CA ASP A 190 -24.84 52.98 10.20
C ASP A 190 -23.42 52.89 9.62
N GLY A 191 -22.42 52.70 10.49
CA GLY A 191 -21.02 52.45 10.17
C GLY A 191 -20.41 51.31 11.00
N PRO A 192 -19.11 51.01 10.84
CA PRO A 192 -18.38 50.26 11.85
C PRO A 192 -18.50 50.94 13.21
N ALA A 193 -18.70 50.14 14.26
CA ALA A 193 -18.83 50.65 15.62
C ALA A 193 -17.88 49.90 16.54
N SER A 194 -17.31 50.60 17.52
CA SER A 194 -16.53 49.97 18.57
C SER A 194 -17.44 49.08 19.42
N MET A 195 -17.08 47.81 19.55
CA MET A 195 -17.79 46.84 20.37
C MET A 195 -16.86 46.27 21.42
N THR A 196 -17.33 46.22 22.67
CA THR A 196 -16.63 45.56 23.76
C THR A 196 -17.47 44.39 24.27
N PHE A 197 -16.88 43.21 24.32
CA PHE A 197 -17.52 42.00 24.82
C PHE A 197 -16.53 41.10 25.54
N TYR A 198 -17.05 40.10 26.24
CA TYR A 198 -16.22 39.10 26.92
C TYR A 198 -16.09 37.84 26.09
N GLN A 199 -14.85 37.35 25.96
CA GLN A 199 -14.55 36.02 25.48
C GLN A 199 -13.83 35.21 26.56
N TYR A 200 -13.82 33.90 26.41
CA TYR A 200 -13.32 32.98 27.40
C TYR A 200 -12.37 31.98 26.72
N SER A 201 -11.36 31.53 27.44
CA SER A 201 -10.43 30.49 26.97
C SER A 201 -10.13 29.53 28.11
N ALA A 202 -10.14 28.23 27.82
CA ALA A 202 -9.69 27.19 28.75
C ALA A 202 -8.18 27.04 28.61
N GLN A 203 -7.43 27.24 29.70
CA GLN A 203 -5.97 27.26 29.66
C GLN A 203 -5.39 26.52 30.87
N SER A 204 -4.17 26.04 30.71
CA SER A 204 -3.28 25.78 31.84
C SER A 204 -2.73 27.11 32.37
N LYS A 205 -1.88 27.08 33.41
CA LYS A 205 -1.21 28.22 34.04
C LYS A 205 -1.09 29.47 33.14
N TYR A 206 -1.64 30.59 33.60
CA TYR A 206 -1.63 31.86 32.88
C TYR A 206 -0.19 32.30 32.52
N ASP A 207 0.05 32.52 31.23
CA ASP A 207 1.28 33.06 30.68
C ASP A 207 1.07 34.53 30.27
N PRO A 208 1.66 35.51 30.98
CA PRO A 208 1.51 36.93 30.67
C PRO A 208 2.15 37.33 29.33
N ASP A 209 3.09 36.54 28.80
CA ASP A 209 3.81 36.84 27.56
C ASP A 209 3.15 36.18 26.33
N ARG A 210 2.02 35.51 26.51
CA ARG A 210 1.31 34.82 25.45
C ARG A 210 0.78 35.81 24.40
N LYS A 211 1.14 35.57 23.13
CA LYS A 211 0.56 36.32 22.00
C LYS A 211 -0.86 35.82 21.72
N TRP A 212 -1.81 36.75 21.60
CA TRP A 212 -3.24 36.46 21.44
C TRP A 212 -3.70 36.26 20.00
N GLU A 213 -2.76 36.35 19.06
CA GLU A 213 -3.01 36.11 17.64
C GLU A 213 -3.16 34.60 17.38
N ASN A 214 -4.23 34.19 16.68
CA ASN A 214 -4.51 32.79 16.36
C ASN A 214 -4.77 31.89 17.58
N MET A 215 -5.43 32.44 18.60
CA MET A 215 -5.83 31.75 19.83
C MET A 215 -7.32 31.41 19.82
N ASP A 216 -7.67 30.17 20.17
CA ASP A 216 -9.06 29.76 20.31
C ASP A 216 -9.69 30.37 21.58
N MET A 217 -10.65 31.25 21.34
CA MET A 217 -11.51 31.85 22.35
C MET A 217 -12.96 31.59 21.98
N ALA A 218 -13.82 31.46 22.97
CA ALA A 218 -15.25 31.22 22.75
C ALA A 218 -16.12 32.04 23.71
N SER A 219 -17.43 31.98 23.50
CA SER A 219 -18.38 32.35 24.54
C SER A 219 -18.22 31.43 25.75
N LEU A 220 -18.73 31.85 26.91
CA LEU A 220 -18.68 31.02 28.12
C LEU A 220 -19.29 29.63 27.88
N GLY A 221 -20.44 29.56 27.19
CA GLY A 221 -21.08 28.29 26.85
C GLY A 221 -20.22 27.42 25.93
N GLY A 222 -19.51 28.02 24.97
CA GLY A 222 -18.59 27.30 24.08
C GLY A 222 -17.38 26.72 24.83
N VAL A 223 -16.78 27.49 25.74
CA VAL A 223 -15.69 26.99 26.58
C VAL A 223 -16.15 25.87 27.51
N LEU A 224 -17.34 25.98 28.11
CA LEU A 224 -17.90 24.92 28.94
C LEU A 224 -18.18 23.64 28.14
N PHE A 225 -18.65 23.76 26.89
CA PHE A 225 -18.81 22.63 25.99
C PHE A 225 -17.46 21.96 25.68
N TYR A 226 -16.43 22.75 25.35
CA TYR A 226 -15.08 22.25 25.08
C TYR A 226 -14.49 21.52 26.30
N LEU A 227 -14.63 22.10 27.49
CA LEU A 227 -14.20 21.46 28.73
C LEU A 227 -14.90 20.11 28.95
N HIS A 228 -16.22 20.07 28.74
CA HIS A 228 -17.01 18.86 29.00
C HIS A 228 -16.70 17.73 28.01
N ASN A 229 -16.59 18.04 26.71
CA ASN A 229 -16.47 17.01 25.67
C ASN A 229 -15.02 16.63 25.37
N GLU A 230 -14.06 17.52 25.60
CA GLU A 230 -12.69 17.29 25.15
C GLU A 230 -11.66 17.28 26.28
N VAL A 231 -11.82 18.12 27.31
CA VAL A 231 -10.84 18.22 28.40
C VAL A 231 -11.13 17.21 29.51
N VAL A 232 -12.41 16.97 29.82
CA VAL A 232 -12.85 16.08 30.91
C VAL A 232 -13.43 14.75 30.40
N GLY A 233 -13.77 14.60 29.12
CA GLY A 233 -14.46 13.40 28.59
C GLY A 233 -13.62 12.10 28.48
N ASN A 234 -14.16 11.06 27.83
CA ASN A 234 -13.62 9.69 27.70
C ASN A 234 -12.10 9.54 27.44
N ASN A 235 -11.49 10.50 26.75
CA ASN A 235 -10.06 10.52 26.39
C ASN A 235 -9.31 11.74 26.98
N GLY A 236 -9.93 12.43 27.95
CA GLY A 236 -9.48 13.70 28.50
C GLY A 236 -8.43 13.58 29.60
N GLU A 237 -8.25 12.40 30.21
CA GLU A 237 -7.19 12.18 31.19
C GLU A 237 -5.87 11.85 30.48
N GLN A 238 -4.79 12.55 30.83
CA GLN A 238 -3.44 12.29 30.33
C GLN A 238 -2.49 12.00 31.47
N LEU A 239 -1.51 11.12 31.24
CA LEU A 239 -0.40 10.90 32.16
C LEU A 239 0.73 11.86 31.79
N VAL A 240 1.00 12.82 32.68
CA VAL A 240 2.16 13.71 32.60
C VAL A 240 3.03 13.42 33.80
N ASP A 241 4.29 13.01 33.56
CA ASP A 241 5.24 12.60 34.61
C ASP A 241 4.70 11.53 35.58
N GLY A 242 3.88 10.60 35.05
CA GLY A 242 3.27 9.52 35.83
C GLY A 242 2.10 9.94 36.71
N LYS A 243 1.69 11.22 36.67
CA LYS A 243 0.47 11.72 37.32
C LYS A 243 -0.65 11.91 36.30
N ARG A 244 -1.87 11.51 36.66
CA ARG A 244 -3.04 11.81 35.85
C ARG A 244 -3.38 13.30 35.98
N THR A 245 -3.62 13.95 34.85
CA THR A 245 -4.07 15.34 34.76
C THR A 245 -5.13 15.46 33.68
N THR A 246 -5.91 16.54 33.73
CA THR A 246 -6.80 16.96 32.63
C THR A 246 -6.01 17.16 31.33
N LYS A 247 -6.65 16.99 30.18
CA LYS A 247 -6.03 17.15 28.86
C LYS A 247 -5.34 18.51 28.77
N PHE A 248 -4.07 18.52 28.34
CA PHE A 248 -3.23 19.73 28.25
C PHE A 248 -2.99 20.48 29.57
N ALA A 249 -3.22 19.83 30.72
CA ALA A 249 -3.09 20.43 32.06
C ALA A 249 -3.96 21.70 32.25
N ILE A 250 -5.13 21.75 31.60
CA ILE A 250 -6.06 22.87 31.71
C ILE A 250 -6.69 22.91 33.11
N ASP A 251 -6.46 24.01 33.84
CA ASP A 251 -6.89 24.15 35.25
C ASP A 251 -7.85 25.34 35.48
N ARG A 252 -8.05 26.19 34.48
CA ARG A 252 -8.85 27.42 34.61
C ARG A 252 -9.56 27.84 33.33
N ILE A 253 -10.59 28.67 33.51
CA ILE A 253 -11.21 29.47 32.46
C ILE A 253 -10.78 30.92 32.65
N VAL A 254 -10.06 31.47 31.68
CA VAL A 254 -9.65 32.88 31.67
C VAL A 254 -10.69 33.68 30.90
N ARG A 255 -11.12 34.81 31.46
CA ARG A 255 -12.02 35.76 30.83
C ARG A 255 -11.21 36.91 30.25
N PHE A 256 -11.50 37.27 29.01
CA PHE A 256 -10.90 38.39 28.30
C PHE A 256 -11.95 39.43 27.97
N LYS A 257 -11.60 40.70 28.13
CA LYS A 257 -12.36 41.81 27.59
C LYS A 257 -11.76 42.17 26.24
N VAL A 258 -12.55 41.95 25.20
CA VAL A 258 -12.15 42.18 23.80
C VAL A 258 -12.87 43.42 23.32
N THR A 259 -12.11 44.37 22.78
CA THR A 259 -12.65 45.53 22.06
C THR A 259 -12.29 45.41 20.60
N VAL A 260 -13.27 45.54 19.71
CA VAL A 260 -13.05 45.52 18.26
C VAL A 260 -13.64 46.77 17.63
N HIS A 261 -12.96 47.29 16.61
CA HIS A 261 -13.48 48.30 15.69
C HIS A 261 -13.11 47.85 14.28
N ASN A 262 -14.09 47.41 13.49
CA ASN A 262 -13.80 46.89 12.16
C ASN A 262 -13.51 48.00 11.16
N THR A 263 -12.83 47.64 10.08
CA THR A 263 -12.58 48.58 8.99
C THR A 263 -13.85 48.94 8.24
N ASP A 264 -13.87 50.17 7.73
CA ASP A 264 -14.90 50.69 6.83
C ASP A 264 -15.12 49.79 5.61
N ALA A 265 -14.04 49.18 5.10
CA ALA A 265 -14.08 48.27 3.96
C ALA A 265 -14.87 47.00 4.29
N LEU A 266 -14.63 46.40 5.45
CA LEU A 266 -15.34 45.22 5.91
C LEU A 266 -16.83 45.53 6.13
N TRP A 267 -17.15 46.68 6.72
CA TRP A 267 -18.53 47.14 6.88
C TRP A 267 -19.23 47.37 5.54
N LYS A 268 -18.59 48.04 4.58
CA LYS A 268 -19.15 48.28 3.24
C LYS A 268 -19.44 46.97 2.51
N GLN A 269 -18.59 45.96 2.67
CA GLN A 269 -18.74 44.67 2.02
C GLN A 269 -19.85 43.80 2.64
N PHE A 270 -19.87 43.67 3.98
CA PHE A 270 -20.76 42.70 4.65
C PHE A 270 -21.95 43.33 5.37
N ARG A 271 -21.96 44.66 5.53
CA ARG A 271 -22.95 45.41 6.31
C ARG A 271 -23.16 44.81 7.71
N SER A 272 -22.05 44.38 8.33
CA SER A 272 -22.00 43.64 9.58
C SER A 272 -20.82 44.10 10.45
N GLN A 273 -21.02 44.08 11.77
CA GLN A 273 -19.99 44.39 12.77
C GLN A 273 -19.02 43.21 13.02
N PHE A 274 -19.19 42.09 12.32
CA PHE A 274 -18.22 41.00 12.28
C PHE A 274 -18.05 40.53 10.84
N GLY A 275 -16.84 40.05 10.51
CA GLY A 275 -16.60 39.35 9.27
C GLY A 275 -17.40 38.05 9.16
N GLN A 276 -17.33 37.40 8.00
CA GLN A 276 -17.92 36.08 7.82
C GLN A 276 -17.30 35.09 8.80
N PHE A 277 -18.12 34.22 9.39
CA PHE A 277 -17.62 33.09 10.17
C PHE A 277 -16.88 32.12 9.23
N ILE A 278 -15.61 31.88 9.53
CA ILE A 278 -14.76 30.95 8.81
C ILE A 278 -14.08 30.08 9.87
N GLN A 279 -14.20 28.75 9.73
CA GLN A 279 -13.46 27.83 10.57
C GLN A 279 -11.98 27.85 10.15
N PHE A 280 -11.07 27.94 11.11
CA PHE A 280 -9.64 28.08 10.85
C PHE A 280 -8.87 27.02 11.64
N ASP A 281 -8.45 25.94 10.97
CA ASP A 281 -7.69 24.84 11.57
C ASP A 281 -6.34 24.67 10.85
N TYR A 282 -5.31 24.20 11.57
CA TYR A 282 -3.99 23.90 11.01
C TYR A 282 -3.34 25.07 10.24
N GLY A 283 -3.65 26.32 10.62
CA GLY A 283 -3.10 27.51 9.96
C GLY A 283 -3.80 27.89 8.64
N GLN A 284 -4.97 27.35 8.34
CA GLN A 284 -5.76 27.68 7.16
C GLN A 284 -7.26 27.67 7.44
N ALA A 285 -8.04 28.30 6.57
CA ALA A 285 -9.49 28.20 6.63
C ALA A 285 -9.94 26.81 6.11
N THR A 286 -10.75 26.09 6.89
CA THR A 286 -11.12 24.68 6.63
C THR A 286 -12.61 24.50 6.34
N PHE A 287 -13.47 25.42 6.78
CA PHE A 287 -14.92 25.34 6.59
C PHE A 287 -15.57 26.73 6.50
N GLY A 288 -16.69 26.86 5.75
CA GLY A 288 -17.42 28.12 5.56
C GLY A 288 -16.92 29.04 4.43
N MET A 289 -16.00 28.56 3.58
CA MET A 289 -15.51 29.33 2.42
C MET A 289 -16.61 29.55 1.37
N PRO A 290 -16.85 30.79 0.91
CA PRO A 290 -17.63 31.05 -0.29
C PRO A 290 -17.03 30.35 -1.52
N ASP A 291 -17.85 30.01 -2.52
CA ASP A 291 -17.41 29.30 -3.73
C ASP A 291 -16.32 30.02 -4.55
N HIS A 292 -16.08 31.31 -4.30
CA HIS A 292 -14.97 32.05 -4.91
C HIS A 292 -13.60 31.79 -4.25
N VAL A 293 -13.54 31.27 -3.03
CA VAL A 293 -12.28 30.94 -2.32
C VAL A 293 -11.87 29.46 -2.52
N LYS A 294 -12.84 28.56 -2.78
CA LYS A 294 -12.59 27.12 -3.05
C LYS A 294 -11.69 26.83 -4.27
N ARG A 295 -11.44 27.81 -5.15
CA ARG A 295 -10.60 27.63 -6.35
C ARG A 295 -9.08 27.79 -6.11
N LEU A 296 -8.63 28.05 -4.87
CA LEU A 296 -7.25 28.51 -4.62
C LEU A 296 -6.35 27.61 -3.75
N VAL A 297 -6.77 26.40 -3.34
CA VAL A 297 -5.91 25.50 -2.53
C VAL A 297 -5.81 24.09 -3.13
N PRO A 298 -4.62 23.59 -3.54
CA PRO A 298 -4.40 22.20 -3.95
C PRO A 298 -4.01 21.29 -2.77
N ASN A 299 -4.57 20.08 -2.77
CA ASN A 299 -4.32 18.98 -1.83
C ASN A 299 -2.93 18.33 -2.02
N SER A 300 -1.98 18.51 -1.10
CA SER A 300 -0.88 17.54 -0.84
C SER A 300 0.12 18.02 0.23
N ALA A 301 0.01 17.53 1.48
CA ALA A 301 1.13 17.39 2.41
C ALA A 301 0.72 16.55 3.64
N ARG A 302 1.05 15.26 3.64
CA ARG A 302 1.05 14.37 4.82
C ARG A 302 2.38 13.62 4.82
N LEU A 303 3.26 13.85 5.79
CA LEU A 303 4.43 12.99 6.08
C LEU A 303 4.81 13.13 7.56
N GLY A 304 4.99 11.99 8.25
CA GLY A 304 5.52 11.89 9.61
C GLY A 304 6.34 10.61 9.79
N PHE A 305 7.62 10.77 10.14
CA PHE A 305 8.62 9.74 10.42
C PHE A 305 8.72 9.52 11.94
N TYR A 306 8.38 8.35 12.49
CA TYR A 306 8.85 7.87 13.82
C TYR A 306 8.53 6.38 14.14
N GLY A 307 8.14 5.54 13.17
CA GLY A 307 7.56 4.20 13.45
C GLY A 307 8.44 2.96 13.30
N LEU A 308 9.77 3.06 13.05
CA LEU A 308 10.53 1.95 12.45
C LEU A 308 11.28 0.99 13.38
N TRP A 309 11.16 1.11 14.72
CA TRP A 309 11.89 0.23 15.67
C TRP A 309 11.01 -0.75 16.45
N LEU A 310 9.68 -0.69 16.34
CA LEU A 310 8.76 -1.49 17.16
C LEU A 310 7.94 -2.54 16.39
N ARG A 311 8.24 -2.77 15.11
CA ARG A 311 7.62 -3.84 14.31
C ARG A 311 8.65 -4.46 13.36
N ALA A 312 9.41 -5.42 13.83
CA ALA A 312 10.23 -6.27 12.98
C ALA A 312 10.05 -7.73 13.41
N GLU A 313 9.18 -8.45 12.70
CA GLU A 313 8.96 -9.89 12.85
C GLU A 313 10.10 -10.76 12.28
N SER A 314 11.31 -10.21 12.12
CA SER A 314 12.50 -11.02 11.80
C SER A 314 13.78 -10.27 12.17
N ILE A 315 14.35 -10.60 13.33
CA ILE A 315 15.74 -10.26 13.63
C ILE A 315 16.62 -11.15 12.73
N PRO A 316 17.59 -10.61 11.97
CA PRO A 316 18.51 -11.42 11.18
C PRO A 316 19.19 -12.51 12.02
N GLU A 317 19.28 -13.74 11.52
CA GLU A 317 19.89 -14.90 12.21
C GLU A 317 21.27 -14.58 12.82
N ALA A 318 22.06 -13.75 12.15
CA ALA A 318 23.37 -13.29 12.63
C ALA A 318 23.29 -12.51 13.97
N ILE A 319 22.24 -11.71 14.18
CA ILE A 319 22.04 -10.94 15.42
C ILE A 319 21.57 -11.87 16.54
N GLN A 320 20.72 -12.84 16.23
CA GLN A 320 20.29 -13.85 17.19
C GLN A 320 21.47 -14.72 17.66
N GLN A 321 22.32 -15.17 16.74
CA GLN A 321 23.52 -15.92 17.07
C GLN A 321 24.49 -15.10 17.95
N LEU A 322 24.71 -13.83 17.60
CA LEU A 322 25.54 -12.93 18.41
C LEU A 322 24.95 -12.75 19.83
N ALA A 323 23.63 -12.63 19.96
CA ALA A 323 22.98 -12.53 21.27
C ALA A 323 23.14 -13.81 22.10
N LEU A 324 23.04 -14.99 21.47
CA LEU A 324 23.32 -16.28 22.11
C LEU A 324 24.77 -16.39 22.57
N ASP A 325 25.74 -15.99 21.74
CA ASP A 325 27.17 -16.02 22.10
C ASP A 325 27.47 -15.10 23.29
N ARG A 326 26.86 -13.91 23.34
CA ARG A 326 26.98 -12.99 24.48
C ARG A 326 26.26 -13.51 25.73
N THR A 327 25.13 -14.18 25.57
CA THR A 327 24.43 -14.86 26.66
C THR A 327 25.30 -15.97 27.26
N LYS A 328 26.03 -16.72 26.42
CA LYS A 328 26.99 -17.74 26.86
C LYS A 328 28.16 -17.13 27.65
N GLN A 329 28.75 -16.05 27.15
CA GLN A 329 29.83 -15.34 27.87
C GLN A 329 29.34 -14.81 29.24
N LEU A 330 28.10 -14.30 29.30
CA LEU A 330 27.49 -13.88 30.55
C LEU A 330 27.30 -15.06 31.51
N LEU A 331 26.84 -16.21 31.01
CA LEU A 331 26.69 -17.42 31.82
C LEU A 331 28.03 -17.90 32.39
N ASP A 332 29.07 -17.94 31.56
CA ASP A 332 30.42 -18.36 31.96
C ASP A 332 30.95 -17.42 33.05
N PHE A 333 30.77 -16.11 32.87
CA PHE A 333 31.14 -15.11 33.87
C PHE A 333 30.38 -15.31 35.20
N ILE A 334 29.05 -15.42 35.16
CA ILE A 334 28.24 -15.58 36.38
C ILE A 334 28.58 -16.89 37.08
N SER A 335 28.76 -17.97 36.33
CA SER A 335 29.12 -19.28 36.88
C SER A 335 30.51 -19.24 37.54
N GLY A 336 31.50 -18.65 36.86
CA GLY A 336 32.85 -18.46 37.41
C GLY A 336 32.85 -17.56 38.65
N PHE A 337 32.05 -16.49 38.66
CA PHE A 337 31.89 -15.64 39.84
C PHE A 337 31.30 -16.42 41.02
N ARG A 338 30.22 -17.18 40.81
CA ARG A 338 29.58 -17.99 41.86
C ARG A 338 30.48 -19.07 42.44
N GLN A 339 31.44 -19.58 41.66
CA GLN A 339 32.43 -20.57 42.10
C GLN A 339 33.70 -19.93 42.69
N SER A 340 33.81 -18.61 42.67
CA SER A 340 35.00 -17.92 43.16
C SER A 340 35.01 -17.85 44.69
N LYS A 341 36.22 -17.90 45.26
CA LYS A 341 36.43 -17.63 46.68
C LYS A 341 35.88 -16.27 47.10
N THR A 342 35.87 -15.28 46.20
CA THR A 342 35.29 -13.96 46.46
C THR A 342 33.79 -14.04 46.73
N PHE A 343 33.05 -14.86 45.99
CA PHE A 343 31.62 -15.07 46.23
C PHE A 343 31.39 -15.73 47.58
N GLU A 344 32.16 -16.77 47.91
CA GLU A 344 32.10 -17.45 49.22
C GLU A 344 32.42 -16.48 50.37
N ASP A 345 33.52 -15.71 50.25
CA ASP A 345 33.94 -14.73 51.25
C ASP A 345 32.89 -13.61 51.43
N TRP A 346 32.22 -13.20 50.35
CA TRP A 346 31.13 -12.21 50.42
C TRP A 346 29.88 -12.78 51.06
N PHE A 347 29.51 -14.01 50.69
CA PHE A 347 28.34 -14.70 51.24
C PHE A 347 28.52 -15.02 52.72
N GLU A 348 29.72 -15.42 53.16
CA GLU A 348 29.99 -15.78 54.56
C GLU A 348 30.23 -14.57 55.46
N ASN A 349 31.06 -13.61 55.04
CA ASN A 349 31.50 -12.51 55.93
C ASN A 349 30.55 -11.32 55.97
N HIS A 350 29.53 -11.27 55.11
CA HIS A 350 28.64 -10.11 54.98
C HIS A 350 27.15 -10.49 54.98
N LYS A 351 26.77 -11.57 55.68
CA LYS A 351 25.36 -12.01 55.81
C LYS A 351 24.43 -10.91 56.32
N ASP A 352 24.95 -10.02 57.17
CA ASP A 352 24.19 -8.90 57.73
C ASP A 352 24.00 -7.73 56.74
N ASN A 353 24.73 -7.71 55.62
CA ASN A 353 24.59 -6.69 54.59
C ASN A 353 23.46 -7.06 53.61
N VAL A 354 22.25 -6.61 53.94
CA VAL A 354 21.02 -6.85 53.17
C VAL A 354 21.16 -6.49 51.69
N GLN A 355 21.84 -5.39 51.36
CA GLN A 355 22.00 -4.96 49.96
C GLN A 355 22.91 -5.90 49.17
N LEU A 356 23.99 -6.39 49.79
CA LEU A 356 24.91 -7.33 49.16
C LEU A 356 24.27 -8.71 48.98
N MET A 357 23.62 -9.24 50.02
CA MET A 357 22.90 -10.52 49.94
C MET A 357 21.79 -10.47 48.89
N GLN A 358 21.11 -9.33 48.79
CA GLN A 358 20.09 -9.13 47.76
C GLN A 358 20.70 -9.11 46.35
N TRP A 359 21.88 -8.54 46.17
CA TRP A 359 22.59 -8.54 44.90
C TRP A 359 23.04 -9.97 44.50
N LEU A 360 23.56 -10.76 45.45
CA LEU A 360 23.95 -12.16 45.21
C LEU A 360 22.75 -13.04 44.81
N ASP A 361 21.59 -12.81 45.43
CA ASP A 361 20.31 -13.45 45.09
C ASP A 361 19.81 -13.06 43.68
N ASP A 362 19.94 -11.78 43.29
CA ASP A 362 19.63 -11.32 41.94
C ASP A 362 20.58 -11.97 40.89
N VAL A 363 21.86 -12.15 41.21
CA VAL A 363 22.84 -12.86 40.36
C VAL A 363 22.47 -14.33 40.18
N ALA A 364 22.00 -15.00 41.23
CA ALA A 364 21.54 -16.39 41.16
C ALA A 364 20.30 -16.53 40.25
N LYS A 365 19.37 -15.56 40.28
CA LYS A 365 18.19 -15.57 39.40
C LYS A 365 18.54 -15.28 37.95
N LEU A 366 19.49 -14.38 37.72
CA LEU A 366 20.01 -14.11 36.38
C LEU A 366 20.70 -15.34 35.82
N HIS A 367 21.44 -16.09 36.66
CA HIS A 367 22.01 -17.38 36.30
C HIS A 367 20.93 -18.36 35.83
N THR A 368 19.85 -18.55 36.60
CA THR A 368 18.73 -19.43 36.24
C THR A 368 18.11 -19.07 34.88
N LEU A 369 17.85 -17.78 34.62
CA LEU A 369 17.32 -17.34 33.32
C LEU A 369 18.31 -17.59 32.17
N THR A 370 19.59 -17.27 32.38
CA THR A 370 20.63 -17.40 31.37
C THR A 370 20.88 -18.87 30.99
N VAL A 371 20.87 -19.77 31.99
CA VAL A 371 20.95 -21.23 31.77
C VAL A 371 19.78 -21.71 30.91
N SER A 372 18.55 -21.27 31.22
CA SER A 372 17.36 -21.69 30.46
C SER A 372 17.36 -21.23 29.00
N VAL A 373 17.98 -20.10 28.69
CA VAL A 373 18.10 -19.60 27.30
C VAL A 373 19.09 -20.43 26.49
N LEU A 374 20.13 -20.96 27.13
CA LEU A 374 21.21 -21.71 26.46
C LEU A 374 20.99 -23.23 26.43
N GLN A 375 20.04 -23.75 27.21
CA GLN A 375 19.62 -25.15 27.12
C GLN A 375 19.07 -25.44 25.72
N LYS A 376 19.44 -26.60 25.15
CA LYS A 376 18.94 -27.02 23.84
C LYS A 376 17.40 -27.10 23.84
N GLU A 377 16.77 -26.84 22.69
CA GLU A 377 15.30 -26.96 22.52
C GLU A 377 14.78 -28.36 22.88
N GLU A 378 15.62 -29.39 22.73
CA GLU A 378 15.29 -30.79 22.99
C GLU A 378 15.17 -31.13 24.49
N GLU A 379 15.72 -30.30 25.38
CA GLU A 379 15.58 -30.50 26.82
C GLU A 379 14.22 -29.98 27.29
N ALA A 380 13.26 -30.89 27.44
CA ALA A 380 11.91 -30.57 27.90
C ALA A 380 11.95 -29.82 29.25
N LEU A 381 11.28 -28.67 29.31
CA LEU A 381 11.07 -27.96 30.56
C LEU A 381 10.16 -28.82 31.46
N THR A 382 10.48 -28.95 32.74
CA THR A 382 9.61 -29.62 33.71
C THR A 382 8.70 -28.61 34.40
N GLY A 383 7.57 -29.05 34.97
CA GLY A 383 6.68 -28.16 35.73
C GLY A 383 7.39 -27.46 36.90
N GLU A 384 8.32 -28.13 37.55
CA GLU A 384 9.16 -27.55 38.61
C GLU A 384 10.08 -26.44 38.07
N LYS A 385 10.82 -26.71 36.98
CA LYS A 385 11.69 -25.71 36.32
C LYS A 385 10.90 -24.51 35.78
N LEU A 386 9.66 -24.69 35.34
CA LEU A 386 8.79 -23.60 34.90
C LEU A 386 8.52 -22.62 36.05
N GLU A 387 8.16 -23.12 37.23
CA GLU A 387 7.89 -22.26 38.39
C GLU A 387 9.16 -21.57 38.88
N GLU A 388 10.30 -22.27 38.87
CA GLU A 388 11.60 -21.64 39.14
C GLU A 388 11.90 -20.46 38.20
N LEU A 389 11.65 -20.61 36.89
CA LEU A 389 11.87 -19.54 35.91
C LEU A 389 10.91 -18.36 36.09
N LYS A 390 9.62 -18.63 36.36
CA LYS A 390 8.63 -17.58 36.66
C LYS A 390 9.03 -16.77 37.89
N ILE A 391 9.44 -17.45 38.97
CA ILE A 391 9.87 -16.81 40.22
C ILE A 391 11.13 -15.97 39.96
N ALA A 392 12.15 -16.53 39.31
CA ALA A 392 13.40 -15.84 39.01
C ALA A 392 13.16 -14.57 38.17
N ARG A 393 12.35 -14.66 37.11
CA ARG A 393 12.00 -13.52 36.26
C ARG A 393 11.20 -12.46 37.01
N SER A 394 10.12 -12.85 37.69
CA SER A 394 9.24 -11.90 38.39
C SER A 394 10.02 -11.09 39.44
N GLN A 395 10.87 -11.77 40.21
CA GLN A 395 11.67 -11.12 41.24
C GLN A 395 12.77 -10.20 40.68
N LEU A 396 13.31 -10.51 39.49
CA LEU A 396 14.24 -9.62 38.78
C LEU A 396 13.55 -8.42 38.12
N LEU A 397 12.24 -8.46 37.87
CA LEU A 397 11.51 -7.33 37.27
C LEU A 397 10.81 -6.44 38.29
N ALA A 398 10.46 -6.97 39.46
CA ALA A 398 9.73 -6.22 40.48
C ALA A 398 10.59 -5.17 41.22
N LYS A 399 11.91 -5.19 41.07
CA LYS A 399 12.83 -4.35 41.87
C LYS A 399 13.20 -3.05 41.16
N LYS A 400 13.56 -2.00 41.90
CA LYS A 400 14.19 -0.79 41.33
C LYS A 400 15.73 -0.92 41.36
N SER A 401 16.26 -2.11 41.05
CA SER A 401 17.69 -2.39 41.10
C SER A 401 18.34 -2.15 39.74
N SER A 402 19.66 -1.98 39.72
CA SER A 402 20.44 -1.84 38.48
C SER A 402 20.34 -3.05 37.55
N PHE A 403 19.96 -4.22 38.08
CA PHE A 403 19.65 -5.39 37.27
C PHE A 403 18.34 -5.21 36.51
N VAL A 404 17.34 -4.58 37.09
CA VAL A 404 16.05 -4.34 36.41
C VAL A 404 16.25 -3.38 35.26
N GLU A 405 17.01 -2.32 35.48
CA GLU A 405 17.42 -1.38 34.42
C GLU A 405 18.22 -2.09 33.31
N SER A 406 19.16 -2.97 33.68
CA SER A 406 19.93 -3.79 32.71
C SER A 406 19.05 -4.77 31.95
N MET A 407 18.06 -5.37 32.61
CA MET A 407 17.16 -6.36 32.02
C MET A 407 16.12 -5.69 31.10
N THR A 408 15.65 -4.50 31.44
CA THR A 408 14.56 -3.80 30.73
C THR A 408 15.03 -2.79 29.69
N LEU A 409 16.23 -2.21 29.82
CA LEU A 409 16.72 -1.16 28.91
C LEU A 409 17.82 -1.63 27.96
N TRP A 410 18.53 -2.72 28.28
CA TRP A 410 19.64 -3.19 27.44
C TRP A 410 19.24 -4.35 26.53
N PRO A 411 19.70 -4.37 25.26
CA PRO A 411 19.31 -5.39 24.28
C PRO A 411 19.56 -6.84 24.74
N LEU A 412 20.70 -7.13 25.38
CA LEU A 412 21.02 -8.49 25.84
C LEU A 412 20.09 -8.94 26.99
N GLY A 413 19.77 -8.03 27.92
CA GLY A 413 18.85 -8.32 29.01
C GLY A 413 17.41 -8.54 28.53
N GLN A 414 16.96 -7.74 27.55
CA GLN A 414 15.67 -7.93 26.90
C GLN A 414 15.62 -9.27 26.14
N PHE A 415 16.69 -9.61 25.40
CA PHE A 415 16.82 -10.89 24.69
C PHE A 415 16.68 -12.08 25.64
N ILE A 416 17.41 -12.10 26.76
CA ILE A 416 17.35 -13.19 27.75
C ILE A 416 15.93 -13.36 28.30
N GLN A 417 15.24 -12.26 28.60
CA GLN A 417 13.85 -12.32 29.07
C GLN A 417 12.89 -12.86 28.01
N GLN A 418 12.99 -12.36 26.78
CA GLN A 418 12.13 -12.78 25.68
C GLN A 418 12.34 -14.25 25.35
N ALA A 419 13.59 -14.71 25.30
CA ALA A 419 13.93 -16.11 25.05
C ALA A 419 13.43 -17.04 26.18
N ALA A 420 13.59 -16.65 27.45
CA ALA A 420 13.06 -17.41 28.58
C ALA A 420 11.52 -17.47 28.57
N ASN A 421 10.85 -16.36 28.26
CA ASN A 421 9.38 -16.32 28.12
C ASN A 421 8.90 -17.22 26.99
N SER A 422 9.53 -17.15 25.83
CA SER A 422 9.20 -17.99 24.68
C SER A 422 9.27 -19.48 25.06
N ARG A 423 10.32 -19.90 25.79
CA ARG A 423 10.43 -21.29 26.28
C ARG A 423 9.31 -21.68 27.24
N MET A 424 8.91 -20.79 28.16
CA MET A 424 7.81 -21.04 29.09
C MET A 424 6.46 -21.13 28.36
N GLU A 425 6.23 -20.26 27.38
CA GLU A 425 5.04 -20.24 26.54
C GLU A 425 4.93 -21.52 25.69
N ILE A 426 6.03 -21.97 25.10
CA ILE A 426 6.10 -23.23 24.35
C ILE A 426 5.69 -24.41 25.24
N PHE A 427 6.26 -24.52 26.45
CA PHE A 427 5.92 -25.62 27.37
C PHE A 427 4.43 -25.60 27.76
N LEU A 428 3.89 -24.44 28.14
CA LEU A 428 2.47 -24.32 28.52
C LEU A 428 1.54 -24.62 27.34
N ARG A 429 1.93 -24.19 26.13
CA ARG A 429 1.22 -24.51 24.89
C ARG A 429 1.21 -26.02 24.63
N ASP A 430 2.35 -26.69 24.72
CA ASP A 430 2.45 -28.14 24.51
C ASP A 430 1.62 -28.93 25.53
N GLN A 431 1.57 -28.50 26.80
CA GLN A 431 0.68 -29.11 27.80
C GLN A 431 -0.80 -28.98 27.42
N SER A 432 -1.21 -27.82 26.90
CA SER A 432 -2.57 -27.63 26.38
C SER A 432 -2.83 -28.52 25.16
N LEU A 433 -1.88 -28.60 24.23
CA LEU A 433 -2.00 -29.43 23.02
C LEU A 433 -2.10 -30.92 23.34
N LYS A 434 -1.50 -31.38 24.44
CA LYS A 434 -1.60 -32.78 24.88
C LYS A 434 -3.06 -33.19 25.18
N ALA A 435 -3.82 -32.33 25.85
CA ALA A 435 -5.25 -32.59 26.11
C ALA A 435 -6.07 -32.57 24.81
N GLU A 436 -5.80 -31.60 23.93
CA GLU A 436 -6.43 -31.48 22.62
C GLU A 436 -6.17 -32.72 21.73
N LEU A 437 -4.94 -33.24 21.74
CA LEU A 437 -4.55 -34.43 20.99
C LEU A 437 -5.27 -35.70 21.48
N GLN A 438 -5.45 -35.84 22.80
CA GLN A 438 -6.24 -36.96 23.36
C GLN A 438 -7.71 -36.89 22.94
N GLN A 439 -8.31 -35.70 22.94
CA GLN A 439 -9.66 -35.51 22.43
C GLN A 439 -9.75 -35.84 20.93
N CYS A 440 -8.74 -35.47 20.16
CA CYS A 440 -8.58 -35.82 18.75
C CYS A 440 -8.61 -37.34 18.50
N LEU A 441 -7.84 -38.11 19.28
CA LEU A 441 -7.83 -39.57 19.20
C LEU A 441 -9.20 -40.16 19.52
N GLN A 442 -9.86 -39.63 20.56
CA GLN A 442 -11.20 -40.07 20.93
C GLN A 442 -12.21 -39.79 19.79
N LEU A 443 -12.20 -38.59 19.21
CA LEU A 443 -13.05 -38.23 18.08
C LEU A 443 -12.79 -39.15 16.87
N SER A 444 -11.51 -39.38 16.53
CA SER A 444 -11.10 -40.27 15.44
C SER A 444 -11.67 -41.68 15.60
N SER A 445 -11.63 -42.24 16.81
CA SER A 445 -12.16 -43.58 17.11
C SER A 445 -13.69 -43.70 17.00
N GLN A 446 -14.41 -42.59 17.09
CA GLN A 446 -15.88 -42.56 16.98
C GLN A 446 -16.37 -42.39 15.53
N LEU A 447 -15.49 -42.04 14.60
CA LEU A 447 -15.83 -41.84 13.20
C LEU A 447 -15.94 -43.18 12.47
N LYS A 448 -17.01 -43.34 11.68
CA LYS A 448 -17.18 -44.50 10.80
C LYS A 448 -16.11 -44.50 9.70
N THR A 449 -15.99 -45.63 9.00
CA THR A 449 -15.15 -45.71 7.80
C THR A 449 -15.72 -44.83 6.69
N PHE A 450 -14.88 -44.02 6.07
CA PHE A 450 -15.21 -43.18 4.93
C PHE A 450 -15.01 -43.96 3.64
N THR A 451 -16.07 -44.05 2.84
CA THR A 451 -16.08 -44.66 1.51
C THR A 451 -16.83 -43.75 0.55
N CYS A 452 -16.63 -43.92 -0.76
CA CYS A 452 -17.33 -43.13 -1.79
C CYS A 452 -18.86 -43.12 -1.57
N ASP A 453 -19.46 -44.28 -1.30
CA ASP A 453 -20.92 -44.42 -1.11
C ASP A 453 -21.43 -43.68 0.12
N THR A 454 -20.65 -43.66 1.20
CA THR A 454 -21.03 -42.93 2.43
C THR A 454 -20.93 -41.42 2.29
N MET A 455 -20.28 -40.91 1.24
CA MET A 455 -20.05 -39.48 1.05
C MET A 455 -21.17 -38.77 0.29
N PHE A 456 -22.23 -39.47 -0.12
CA PHE A 456 -23.38 -38.88 -0.80
C PHE A 456 -24.60 -38.79 0.11
N LYS A 457 -25.40 -37.73 -0.05
CA LYS A 457 -26.75 -37.71 0.52
C LYS A 457 -27.61 -38.79 -0.14
N PRO A 458 -28.54 -39.44 0.59
CA PRO A 458 -29.49 -40.37 -0.02
C PRO A 458 -30.19 -39.73 -1.23
N ASP A 459 -30.26 -40.45 -2.34
CA ASP A 459 -30.92 -40.04 -3.59
C ASP A 459 -30.39 -38.74 -4.24
N SER A 460 -29.15 -38.33 -3.94
CA SER A 460 -28.54 -37.11 -4.48
C SER A 460 -27.05 -37.27 -4.81
N LEU A 461 -26.57 -36.54 -5.82
CA LEU A 461 -25.14 -36.41 -6.15
C LEU A 461 -24.44 -35.32 -5.31
N GLU A 462 -25.09 -34.81 -4.27
CA GLU A 462 -24.49 -33.86 -3.34
C GLU A 462 -23.57 -34.59 -2.35
N ILE A 463 -22.29 -34.21 -2.35
CA ILE A 463 -21.29 -34.76 -1.44
C ILE A 463 -21.52 -34.18 -0.04
N ALA A 464 -21.71 -35.05 0.96
CA ALA A 464 -21.89 -34.72 2.36
C ALA A 464 -20.99 -35.62 3.23
N VAL A 465 -20.19 -35.01 4.11
CA VAL A 465 -19.28 -35.73 5.01
C VAL A 465 -20.04 -36.30 6.21
N PRO A 466 -20.05 -37.63 6.43
CA PRO A 466 -20.70 -38.23 7.59
C PRO A 466 -20.10 -37.72 8.90
N GLY A 467 -20.95 -37.20 9.79
CA GLY A 467 -20.49 -36.67 11.07
C GLY A 467 -19.62 -35.41 10.94
N VAL A 468 -19.89 -34.57 9.93
CA VAL A 468 -19.12 -33.36 9.60
C VAL A 468 -18.67 -32.54 10.81
N SER A 469 -19.53 -32.33 11.83
CA SER A 469 -19.16 -31.56 13.03
C SER A 469 -17.97 -32.18 13.79
N LYS A 470 -17.98 -33.50 13.97
CA LYS A 470 -16.90 -34.24 14.64
C LYS A 470 -15.63 -34.27 13.80
N VAL A 471 -15.76 -34.39 12.49
CA VAL A 471 -14.62 -34.35 11.55
C VAL A 471 -13.94 -32.98 11.60
N VAL A 472 -14.72 -31.90 11.52
CA VAL A 472 -14.21 -30.52 11.56
C VAL A 472 -13.50 -30.26 12.89
N GLU A 473 -14.09 -30.70 14.01
CA GLU A 473 -13.46 -30.58 15.32
C GLU A 473 -12.14 -31.37 15.40
N MET A 474 -12.13 -32.63 14.94
CA MET A 474 -10.93 -33.46 14.90
C MET A 474 -9.82 -32.84 14.05
N VAL A 475 -10.12 -32.41 12.83
CA VAL A 475 -9.12 -31.83 11.90
C VAL A 475 -8.61 -30.49 12.41
N SER A 476 -9.47 -29.66 12.99
CA SER A 476 -9.05 -28.39 13.60
C SER A 476 -8.03 -28.61 14.73
N LYS A 477 -8.30 -29.57 15.63
CA LYS A 477 -7.42 -29.89 16.76
C LYS A 477 -6.13 -30.58 16.28
N PHE A 478 -6.21 -31.45 15.28
CA PHE A 478 -5.04 -32.08 14.65
C PHE A 478 -4.10 -31.04 14.02
N ASN A 479 -4.62 -30.13 13.20
CA ASN A 479 -3.81 -29.08 12.59
C ASN A 479 -3.20 -28.14 13.64
N MET A 480 -3.95 -27.83 14.72
CA MET A 480 -3.43 -27.05 15.82
C MET A 480 -2.24 -27.73 16.49
N ALA A 481 -2.31 -29.05 16.71
CA ALA A 481 -1.22 -29.84 17.26
C ALA A 481 0.00 -29.92 16.32
N GLU A 482 -0.20 -30.13 15.02
CA GLU A 482 0.90 -30.16 14.03
C GLU A 482 1.58 -28.80 13.85
N GLN A 483 0.82 -27.70 13.85
CA GLN A 483 1.34 -26.36 13.56
C GLN A 483 1.96 -25.68 14.78
N LEU A 484 1.38 -25.86 15.97
CA LEU A 484 1.80 -25.17 17.18
C LEU A 484 2.68 -26.03 18.10
N GLY A 485 2.69 -27.36 17.91
CA GLY A 485 3.50 -28.27 18.70
C GLY A 485 4.99 -27.98 18.55
N SER A 486 5.72 -27.96 19.66
CA SER A 486 7.18 -27.92 19.59
C SER A 486 7.75 -29.19 18.94
N LYS A 487 9.01 -29.14 18.50
CA LYS A 487 9.71 -30.34 17.99
C LYS A 487 9.68 -31.51 18.98
N ALA A 488 9.86 -31.22 20.26
CA ALA A 488 9.82 -32.22 21.32
C ALA A 488 8.41 -32.83 21.46
N PHE A 489 7.36 -32.00 21.41
CA PHE A 489 5.97 -32.47 21.43
C PHE A 489 5.65 -33.37 20.23
N LEU A 490 6.01 -32.95 19.01
CA LEU A 490 5.76 -33.70 17.79
C LEU A 490 6.49 -35.05 17.79
N GLN A 491 7.68 -35.12 18.38
CA GLN A 491 8.46 -36.35 18.53
C GLN A 491 7.86 -37.28 19.60
N GLU A 492 7.47 -36.76 20.78
CA GLU A 492 6.83 -37.54 21.85
C GLU A 492 5.51 -38.17 21.38
N HIS A 493 4.75 -37.44 20.55
CA HIS A 493 3.39 -37.80 20.15
C HIS A 493 3.27 -38.28 18.69
N GLN A 494 4.37 -38.63 18.04
CA GLN A 494 4.41 -38.97 16.62
C GLN A 494 3.45 -40.11 16.25
N ASP A 495 3.39 -41.18 17.06
CA ASP A 495 2.51 -42.33 16.79
C ASP A 495 1.02 -41.96 16.87
N GLN A 496 0.66 -41.08 17.80
CA GLN A 496 -0.72 -40.61 17.98
C GLN A 496 -1.16 -39.74 16.79
N LEU A 497 -0.29 -38.82 16.36
CA LEU A 497 -0.51 -37.99 15.17
C LEU A 497 -0.66 -38.87 13.93
N LYS A 498 0.16 -39.91 13.79
CA LYS A 498 0.09 -40.84 12.65
C LYS A 498 -1.25 -41.58 12.56
N ILE A 499 -1.81 -42.02 13.69
CA ILE A 499 -3.13 -42.68 13.72
C ILE A 499 -4.23 -41.74 13.20
N ILE A 500 -4.22 -40.47 13.63
CA ILE A 500 -5.20 -39.48 13.18
C ILE A 500 -4.96 -39.15 11.69
N GLY A 501 -3.71 -39.00 11.27
CA GLY A 501 -3.32 -38.76 9.89
C GLY A 501 -3.86 -39.83 8.94
N VAL A 502 -3.77 -41.12 9.30
CA VAL A 502 -4.35 -42.22 8.51
C VAL A 502 -5.86 -42.02 8.31
N LYS A 503 -6.59 -41.57 9.34
CA LYS A 503 -8.03 -41.32 9.24
C LYS A 503 -8.37 -40.12 8.34
N ILE A 504 -7.54 -39.08 8.36
CA ILE A 504 -7.65 -37.93 7.45
C ILE A 504 -7.36 -38.35 6.01
N THR A 505 -6.34 -39.18 5.76
CA THR A 505 -6.05 -39.74 4.44
C THR A 505 -7.18 -40.63 3.91
N GLU A 506 -7.81 -41.44 4.77
CA GLU A 506 -8.99 -42.22 4.44
C GLU A 506 -10.14 -41.31 3.95
N LEU A 507 -10.43 -40.22 4.68
CA LEU A 507 -11.43 -39.23 4.29
C LEU A 507 -11.08 -38.52 2.98
N GLN A 508 -9.81 -38.14 2.79
CA GLN A 508 -9.31 -37.50 1.56
C GLN A 508 -9.55 -38.40 0.34
N ASN A 509 -9.19 -39.67 0.44
CA ASN A 509 -9.37 -40.65 -0.64
C ASN A 509 -10.84 -40.90 -0.96
N ALA A 510 -11.70 -41.01 0.07
CA ALA A 510 -13.14 -41.16 -0.11
C ALA A 510 -13.74 -39.92 -0.78
N MET A 511 -13.31 -38.72 -0.39
CA MET A 511 -13.80 -37.46 -0.96
C MET A 511 -13.33 -37.26 -2.41
N LEU A 512 -12.07 -37.56 -2.72
CA LEU A 512 -11.57 -37.54 -4.11
C LEU A 512 -12.38 -38.50 -4.98
N THR A 513 -12.60 -39.73 -4.53
CA THR A 513 -13.39 -40.74 -5.26
C THR A 513 -14.83 -40.26 -5.49
N ALA A 514 -15.45 -39.63 -4.49
CA ALA A 514 -16.78 -39.02 -4.62
C ALA A 514 -16.79 -37.86 -5.63
N CYS A 515 -15.75 -37.01 -5.66
CA CYS A 515 -15.59 -35.97 -6.68
C CYS A 515 -15.51 -36.56 -8.09
N VAL A 516 -14.75 -37.64 -8.29
CA VAL A 516 -14.66 -38.37 -9.58
C VAL A 516 -16.02 -38.92 -9.98
N HIS A 517 -16.71 -39.60 -9.06
CA HIS A 517 -18.03 -40.17 -9.32
C HIS A 517 -19.04 -39.09 -9.71
N LYS A 518 -19.04 -37.96 -8.98
CA LYS A 518 -19.90 -36.82 -9.28
C LYS A 518 -19.59 -36.22 -10.65
N PHE A 519 -18.31 -36.00 -10.98
CA PHE A 519 -17.92 -35.47 -12.30
C PHE A 519 -18.39 -36.39 -13.43
N ARG A 520 -18.17 -37.71 -13.29
CA ARG A 520 -18.63 -38.72 -14.25
C ARG A 520 -20.14 -38.62 -14.49
N LYS A 521 -20.93 -38.53 -13.42
CA LYS A 521 -22.41 -38.51 -13.50
C LYS A 521 -22.99 -37.17 -13.95
N SER A 522 -22.46 -36.05 -13.47
CA SER A 522 -23.03 -34.74 -13.77
C SER A 522 -22.52 -34.11 -15.05
N VAL A 523 -21.31 -34.49 -15.50
CA VAL A 523 -20.66 -33.90 -16.70
C VAL A 523 -20.30 -35.00 -17.71
N GLY A 524 -19.61 -36.05 -17.24
CA GLY A 524 -19.00 -37.05 -18.10
C GLY A 524 -19.97 -37.79 -19.03
N GLU A 525 -21.14 -38.22 -18.53
CA GLU A 525 -22.13 -38.96 -19.32
C GLU A 525 -22.73 -38.14 -20.49
N GLY A 526 -22.89 -36.83 -20.32
CA GLY A 526 -23.35 -35.93 -21.39
C GLY A 526 -22.24 -35.52 -22.36
N LEU A 527 -21.04 -35.28 -21.82
CA LEU A 527 -19.90 -34.77 -22.58
C LEU A 527 -19.24 -35.85 -23.46
N ARG A 528 -19.18 -37.11 -23.00
CA ARG A 528 -18.52 -38.21 -23.71
C ARG A 528 -19.02 -38.43 -25.16
N PRO A 529 -20.33 -38.62 -25.43
CA PRO A 529 -20.80 -38.86 -26.80
C PRO A 529 -20.54 -37.68 -27.76
N LEU A 530 -20.53 -36.46 -27.23
CA LEU A 530 -20.23 -35.25 -28.01
C LEU A 530 -18.74 -35.20 -28.38
N LEU A 531 -17.86 -35.56 -27.44
CA LEU A 531 -16.44 -35.72 -27.71
C LEU A 531 -16.17 -36.84 -28.72
N ASP A 532 -16.82 -38.00 -28.60
CA ASP A 532 -16.68 -39.09 -29.57
C ASP A 532 -17.09 -38.63 -30.99
N THR A 533 -18.17 -37.85 -31.10
CA THR A 533 -18.64 -37.27 -32.36
C THR A 533 -17.66 -36.24 -32.93
N LEU A 534 -17.11 -35.36 -32.07
CA LEU A 534 -16.05 -34.41 -32.44
C LEU A 534 -14.81 -35.15 -32.97
N LEU A 535 -14.35 -36.17 -32.24
CA LEU A 535 -13.17 -36.96 -32.60
C LEU A 535 -13.37 -37.76 -33.90
N GLY A 536 -14.62 -38.15 -34.20
CA GLY A 536 -15.03 -38.77 -35.47
C GLY A 536 -15.08 -37.81 -36.67
N GLY A 537 -14.96 -36.49 -36.45
CA GLY A 537 -14.93 -35.48 -37.50
C GLY A 537 -16.26 -35.23 -38.21
N GLN A 538 -17.39 -35.51 -37.54
CA GLN A 538 -18.75 -35.38 -38.08
C GLN A 538 -19.67 -34.55 -37.17
N ILE A 539 -19.11 -33.61 -36.40
CA ILE A 539 -19.90 -32.77 -35.50
C ILE A 539 -20.62 -31.67 -36.30
N ASP A 540 -21.95 -31.67 -36.23
CA ASP A 540 -22.79 -30.62 -36.82
C ASP A 540 -22.87 -29.39 -35.90
N ALA A 541 -23.53 -28.34 -36.38
CA ALA A 541 -23.66 -27.07 -35.65
C ALA A 541 -24.44 -27.23 -34.33
N ASP A 542 -25.48 -28.08 -34.31
CA ASP A 542 -26.30 -28.36 -33.12
C ASP A 542 -25.49 -29.10 -32.05
N SER A 543 -24.78 -30.16 -32.46
CA SER A 543 -23.88 -30.92 -31.60
C SER A 543 -22.72 -30.08 -31.10
N THR A 544 -22.22 -29.13 -31.90
CA THR A 544 -21.21 -28.16 -31.48
C THR A 544 -21.72 -27.23 -30.39
N ALA A 545 -22.96 -26.71 -30.52
CA ALA A 545 -23.58 -25.89 -29.49
C ALA A 545 -23.76 -26.66 -28.18
N ARG A 546 -24.21 -27.93 -28.27
CA ARG A 546 -24.32 -28.83 -27.12
C ARG A 546 -22.96 -29.17 -26.49
N LEU A 547 -21.90 -29.32 -27.29
CA LEU A 547 -20.54 -29.51 -26.79
C LEU A 547 -20.07 -28.30 -25.98
N VAL A 548 -20.32 -27.08 -26.48
CA VAL A 548 -20.00 -25.84 -25.75
C VAL A 548 -20.75 -25.79 -24.41
N GLU A 549 -22.03 -26.17 -24.39
CA GLU A 549 -22.82 -26.25 -23.16
C GLU A 549 -22.23 -27.26 -22.15
N SER A 550 -21.96 -28.50 -22.57
CA SER A 550 -21.36 -29.52 -21.68
C SER A 550 -19.93 -29.17 -21.22
N VAL A 551 -19.13 -28.50 -22.06
CA VAL A 551 -17.82 -27.96 -21.65
C VAL A 551 -17.98 -26.81 -20.64
N ASN A 552 -19.02 -25.98 -20.79
CA ASN A 552 -19.34 -24.95 -19.81
C ASN A 552 -19.78 -25.54 -18.47
N GLU A 553 -20.45 -26.69 -18.45
CA GLU A 553 -20.73 -27.43 -17.22
C GLU A 553 -19.42 -27.96 -16.60
N ALA A 554 -18.52 -28.51 -17.42
CA ALA A 554 -17.22 -29.01 -16.98
C ALA A 554 -16.31 -27.92 -16.38
N LYS A 555 -16.23 -26.74 -17.02
CA LYS A 555 -15.39 -25.62 -16.53
C LYS A 555 -15.94 -25.00 -15.24
N ASN A 556 -17.26 -25.08 -15.03
CA ASN A 556 -17.95 -24.59 -13.84
C ASN A 556 -18.14 -25.69 -12.79
N PHE A 557 -17.58 -26.88 -13.00
CA PHE A 557 -17.71 -28.00 -12.09
C PHE A 557 -17.14 -27.67 -10.72
N ASN A 558 -17.99 -27.76 -9.71
CA ASN A 558 -17.62 -27.59 -8.31
C ASN A 558 -18.19 -28.76 -7.50
N PRO A 559 -17.39 -29.79 -7.19
CA PRO A 559 -17.92 -31.01 -6.59
C PRO A 559 -18.37 -30.78 -5.14
N VAL A 560 -17.64 -29.95 -4.39
CA VAL A 560 -17.89 -29.64 -2.98
C VAL A 560 -17.43 -28.22 -2.69
N GLN A 561 -18.13 -27.49 -1.83
CA GLN A 561 -17.73 -26.13 -1.46
C GLN A 561 -16.33 -26.13 -0.83
N THR A 562 -15.44 -25.23 -1.28
CA THR A 562 -14.06 -25.10 -0.78
C THR A 562 -13.99 -24.97 0.74
N ASN A 563 -14.95 -24.25 1.34
CA ASN A 563 -15.05 -24.11 2.80
C ASN A 563 -15.30 -25.44 3.52
N VAL A 564 -16.12 -26.33 2.94
CA VAL A 564 -16.36 -27.66 3.51
C VAL A 564 -15.10 -28.50 3.36
N LEU A 565 -14.44 -28.46 2.21
CA LEU A 565 -13.19 -29.18 1.96
C LEU A 565 -12.11 -28.76 2.96
N ASN A 566 -11.88 -27.46 3.13
CA ASN A 566 -10.90 -26.90 4.06
C ASN A 566 -11.21 -27.24 5.52
N LYS A 567 -12.47 -27.13 5.94
CA LYS A 567 -12.86 -27.47 7.31
C LYS A 567 -12.71 -28.97 7.62
N CYS A 568 -12.95 -29.83 6.63
CA CYS A 568 -12.93 -31.29 6.81
C CYS A 568 -11.57 -31.94 6.56
N LEU A 569 -10.63 -31.28 5.87
CA LEU A 569 -9.30 -31.84 5.55
C LEU A 569 -8.12 -30.94 5.93
N GLY A 570 -8.34 -29.65 6.21
CA GLY A 570 -7.24 -28.72 6.48
C GLY A 570 -6.23 -28.66 5.35
N THR A 571 -4.95 -28.83 5.68
CA THR A 571 -3.83 -28.89 4.73
C THR A 571 -3.93 -30.07 3.75
N SER A 572 -4.62 -31.15 4.14
CA SER A 572 -4.86 -32.31 3.26
C SER A 572 -5.89 -32.04 2.15
N ALA A 573 -6.50 -30.85 2.09
CA ALA A 573 -7.43 -30.49 1.03
C ALA A 573 -6.73 -30.25 -0.33
N ALA A 574 -5.46 -29.85 -0.32
CA ALA A 574 -4.75 -29.35 -1.51
C ALA A 574 -4.79 -30.29 -2.73
N PRO A 575 -4.53 -31.61 -2.61
CA PRO A 575 -4.54 -32.50 -3.78
C PRO A 575 -5.89 -32.58 -4.50
N ILE A 576 -7.00 -32.37 -3.79
CA ILE A 576 -8.35 -32.34 -4.38
C ILE A 576 -8.61 -30.96 -5.01
N GLN A 577 -8.19 -29.89 -4.35
CA GLN A 577 -8.31 -28.52 -4.87
C GLN A 577 -7.54 -28.35 -6.16
N ASP A 578 -6.29 -28.82 -6.21
CA ASP A 578 -5.42 -28.75 -7.37
C ASP A 578 -6.01 -29.55 -8.53
N ALA A 579 -6.52 -30.76 -8.28
CA ALA A 579 -7.17 -31.56 -9.31
C ALA A 579 -8.43 -30.89 -9.87
N VAL A 580 -9.30 -30.33 -9.00
CA VAL A 580 -10.50 -29.59 -9.42
C VAL A 580 -10.11 -28.34 -10.19
N GLN A 581 -9.15 -27.57 -9.70
CA GLN A 581 -8.74 -26.32 -10.30
C GLN A 581 -8.07 -26.54 -11.66
N GLU A 582 -7.16 -27.50 -11.78
CA GLU A 582 -6.53 -27.82 -13.07
C GLU A 582 -7.54 -28.40 -14.06
N THR A 583 -8.50 -29.22 -13.61
CA THR A 583 -9.60 -29.68 -14.48
C THR A 583 -10.42 -28.49 -14.99
N ARG A 584 -10.73 -27.50 -14.16
CA ARG A 584 -11.43 -26.28 -14.58
C ARG A 584 -10.59 -25.43 -15.54
N THR A 585 -9.29 -25.29 -15.26
CA THR A 585 -8.35 -24.59 -16.15
C THR A 585 -8.31 -25.25 -17.52
N PHE A 586 -8.17 -26.58 -17.57
CA PHE A 586 -8.21 -27.36 -18.79
C PHE A 586 -9.49 -27.10 -19.59
N TRP A 587 -10.67 -27.26 -18.97
CA TRP A 587 -11.95 -27.04 -19.69
C TRP A 587 -12.18 -25.58 -20.08
N THR A 588 -11.62 -24.63 -19.33
CA THR A 588 -11.64 -23.20 -19.72
C THR A 588 -10.81 -22.97 -20.99
N ARG A 589 -9.60 -23.54 -21.06
CA ARG A 589 -8.73 -23.46 -22.25
C ARG A 589 -9.34 -24.23 -23.42
N PHE A 590 -9.91 -25.40 -23.17
CA PHE A 590 -10.59 -26.18 -24.19
C PHE A 590 -11.79 -25.38 -24.76
N SER A 591 -12.59 -24.76 -23.90
CA SER A 591 -13.74 -23.93 -24.29
C SER A 591 -13.36 -22.78 -25.23
N SER A 592 -12.21 -22.12 -25.03
CA SER A 592 -11.80 -21.00 -25.88
C SER A 592 -11.34 -21.45 -27.26
N VAL A 593 -10.93 -22.73 -27.41
CA VAL A 593 -10.45 -23.27 -28.68
C VAL A 593 -11.45 -24.19 -29.40
N ILE A 594 -12.66 -24.40 -28.87
CA ILE A 594 -13.68 -25.27 -29.51
C ILE A 594 -13.88 -24.96 -31.00
N PRO A 595 -14.05 -23.69 -31.45
CA PRO A 595 -14.24 -23.40 -32.86
C PRO A 595 -13.04 -23.82 -33.72
N ALA A 596 -11.82 -23.62 -33.21
CA ALA A 596 -10.58 -23.99 -33.87
C ALA A 596 -10.42 -25.51 -33.98
N VAL A 597 -10.78 -26.23 -32.90
CA VAL A 597 -10.76 -27.70 -32.83
C VAL A 597 -11.83 -28.31 -33.74
N VAL A 598 -13.06 -27.78 -33.76
CA VAL A 598 -14.12 -28.24 -34.67
C VAL A 598 -13.68 -28.07 -36.12
N GLY A 599 -13.08 -26.92 -36.46
CA GLY A 599 -12.50 -26.68 -37.78
C GLY A 599 -11.31 -27.58 -38.12
N LEU A 600 -10.55 -28.06 -37.13
CA LEU A 600 -9.47 -29.03 -37.33
C LEU A 600 -10.01 -30.44 -37.61
N MET A 601 -11.06 -30.85 -36.90
CA MET A 601 -11.57 -32.22 -36.97
C MET A 601 -12.48 -32.46 -38.17
N ASN A 602 -13.09 -31.41 -38.75
CA ASN A 602 -13.93 -31.53 -39.93
C ASN A 602 -13.10 -31.83 -41.20
N LYS A 603 -13.62 -32.69 -42.09
CA LYS A 603 -12.89 -33.20 -43.27
C LYS A 603 -12.76 -32.19 -44.41
N GLU A 604 -13.57 -31.13 -44.41
CA GLU A 604 -13.67 -30.15 -45.52
C GLU A 604 -12.70 -28.97 -45.39
N THR A 605 -12.07 -28.77 -44.23
CA THR A 605 -11.10 -27.70 -43.97
C THR A 605 -9.69 -28.19 -44.31
N VAL A 606 -9.41 -28.24 -45.62
CA VAL A 606 -8.13 -28.75 -46.18
C VAL A 606 -6.96 -27.77 -46.00
N ASN A 607 -7.20 -26.53 -45.57
CA ASN A 607 -6.18 -25.48 -45.53
C ASN A 607 -5.63 -25.24 -44.12
N CYS A 608 -4.30 -25.29 -44.00
CA CYS A 608 -3.57 -24.86 -42.81
C CYS A 608 -3.87 -23.39 -42.49
N VAL A 609 -4.50 -23.13 -41.33
CA VAL A 609 -4.69 -21.77 -40.81
C VAL A 609 -3.53 -21.44 -39.88
N VAL A 610 -2.54 -20.71 -40.39
CA VAL A 610 -1.31 -20.32 -39.65
C VAL A 610 -1.65 -19.63 -38.32
N GLN A 611 -2.68 -18.77 -38.32
CA GLN A 611 -3.18 -18.08 -37.13
C GLN A 611 -3.69 -19.02 -36.02
N ARG A 612 -4.09 -20.26 -36.35
CA ARG A 612 -4.57 -21.26 -35.39
C ARG A 612 -3.43 -21.91 -34.62
N LEU A 613 -2.39 -22.40 -35.31
CA LEU A 613 -1.20 -23.01 -34.69
C LEU A 613 -0.51 -22.06 -33.70
N LEU A 614 -0.66 -20.76 -33.96
CA LEU A 614 -0.07 -19.65 -33.22
C LEU A 614 -1.06 -18.97 -32.27
N SER A 615 -2.28 -19.53 -32.12
CA SER A 615 -3.24 -19.02 -31.14
C SER A 615 -2.67 -19.23 -29.73
N SER A 616 -2.58 -18.15 -28.95
CA SER A 616 -2.11 -18.21 -27.57
C SER A 616 -2.94 -19.17 -26.71
N ASP A 617 -4.23 -19.29 -27.00
CA ASP A 617 -5.12 -20.20 -26.28
C ASP A 617 -4.89 -21.66 -26.63
N LEU A 618 -4.56 -21.96 -27.90
CA LEU A 618 -4.22 -23.31 -28.32
C LEU A 618 -2.84 -23.71 -27.79
N LEU A 619 -1.85 -22.82 -27.84
CA LEU A 619 -0.55 -23.05 -27.22
C LEU A 619 -0.68 -23.31 -25.71
N ALA A 620 -1.51 -22.52 -25.00
CA ALA A 620 -1.78 -22.73 -23.58
C ALA A 620 -2.48 -24.07 -23.29
N LEU A 621 -3.40 -24.51 -24.16
CA LEU A 621 -4.00 -25.85 -24.04
C LEU A 621 -2.95 -26.95 -24.26
N MET A 622 -2.07 -26.79 -25.25
CA MET A 622 -1.02 -27.75 -25.58
C MET A 622 0.08 -27.81 -24.51
N GLU A 623 0.32 -26.71 -23.79
CA GLU A 623 1.19 -26.70 -22.62
C GLU A 623 0.68 -27.67 -21.55
N ILE A 624 -0.64 -27.70 -21.29
CA ILE A 624 -1.26 -28.65 -20.35
C ILE A 624 -1.03 -30.08 -20.83
N TYR A 625 -1.21 -30.37 -22.12
CA TYR A 625 -0.97 -31.72 -22.67
C TYR A 625 0.49 -32.17 -22.60
N ASN A 626 1.44 -31.24 -22.61
CA ASN A 626 2.87 -31.52 -22.59
C ASN A 626 3.49 -31.54 -21.18
N ASP A 627 2.71 -31.20 -20.14
CA ASP A 627 3.15 -31.20 -18.73
C ASP A 627 2.54 -32.40 -17.98
N PRO A 628 3.33 -33.47 -17.71
CA PRO A 628 2.84 -34.67 -17.03
C PRO A 628 2.15 -34.38 -15.70
N SER A 629 2.61 -33.37 -14.95
CA SER A 629 2.05 -33.04 -13.64
C SER A 629 0.63 -32.48 -13.75
N LYS A 630 0.38 -31.63 -14.75
CA LYS A 630 -0.95 -31.07 -15.03
C LYS A 630 -1.87 -32.14 -15.62
N THR A 631 -1.36 -32.97 -16.53
CA THR A 631 -2.15 -34.08 -17.09
C THR A 631 -2.57 -35.08 -16.02
N ASP A 632 -1.68 -35.41 -15.07
CA ASP A 632 -2.00 -36.32 -13.96
C ASP A 632 -3.12 -35.74 -13.07
N LEU A 633 -3.10 -34.43 -12.81
CA LEU A 633 -4.15 -33.75 -12.03
C LEU A 633 -5.51 -33.75 -12.74
N VAL A 634 -5.54 -33.49 -14.06
CA VAL A 634 -6.77 -33.56 -14.85
C VAL A 634 -7.27 -35.01 -14.93
N GLN A 635 -6.37 -35.97 -15.12
CA GLN A 635 -6.70 -37.40 -15.20
C GLN A 635 -7.31 -37.92 -13.90
N LYS A 636 -6.91 -37.39 -12.73
CA LYS A 636 -7.52 -37.76 -11.45
C LYS A 636 -9.03 -37.56 -11.41
N LEU A 637 -9.58 -36.55 -12.09
CA LEU A 637 -11.04 -36.29 -12.14
C LEU A 637 -11.69 -36.79 -13.44
N CYS A 638 -11.00 -36.68 -14.58
CA CYS A 638 -11.52 -37.01 -15.90
C CYS A 638 -11.09 -38.40 -16.41
N VAL A 639 -11.02 -39.40 -15.51
CA VAL A 639 -10.47 -40.74 -15.78
C VAL A 639 -10.98 -41.38 -17.08
N ASP A 640 -12.27 -41.22 -17.40
CA ASP A 640 -12.88 -41.87 -18.56
C ASP A 640 -12.85 -41.05 -19.87
N LEU A 641 -12.55 -39.74 -19.79
CA LEU A 641 -12.55 -38.83 -20.95
C LEU A 641 -11.14 -38.57 -21.49
N TRP A 642 -10.14 -38.61 -20.60
CA TRP A 642 -8.79 -38.14 -20.87
C TRP A 642 -8.01 -38.92 -21.97
N PRO A 643 -8.00 -40.27 -22.00
CA PRO A 643 -7.14 -41.00 -22.93
C PRO A 643 -7.49 -40.80 -24.42
N GLN A 644 -8.78 -40.64 -24.73
CA GLN A 644 -9.25 -40.51 -26.11
C GLN A 644 -9.06 -39.09 -26.67
N MET A 645 -9.29 -38.06 -25.85
CA MET A 645 -9.14 -36.67 -26.28
C MET A 645 -7.67 -36.29 -26.54
N SER A 646 -6.77 -36.69 -25.64
CA SER A 646 -5.35 -36.31 -25.70
C SER A 646 -4.69 -36.83 -26.98
N GLN A 647 -4.84 -38.13 -27.29
CA GLN A 647 -4.15 -38.74 -28.42
C GLN A 647 -4.64 -38.23 -29.78
N HIS A 648 -5.95 -38.07 -29.97
CA HIS A 648 -6.52 -37.67 -31.26
C HIS A 648 -6.29 -36.20 -31.60
N LEU A 649 -6.46 -35.29 -30.62
CA LEU A 649 -6.24 -33.86 -30.83
C LEU A 649 -4.76 -33.56 -31.12
N LEU A 650 -3.84 -34.16 -30.34
CA LEU A 650 -2.40 -34.03 -30.55
C LEU A 650 -2.00 -34.51 -31.95
N ALA A 651 -2.47 -35.69 -32.38
CA ALA A 651 -2.16 -36.22 -33.71
C ALA A 651 -2.64 -35.31 -34.85
N LYS A 652 -3.80 -34.68 -34.70
CA LYS A 652 -4.37 -33.78 -35.71
C LYS A 652 -3.65 -32.42 -35.76
N GLU A 653 -3.32 -31.84 -34.62
CA GLU A 653 -2.53 -30.61 -34.56
C GLU A 653 -1.11 -30.83 -35.11
N SER A 654 -0.48 -31.96 -34.81
CA SER A 654 0.82 -32.32 -35.40
C SER A 654 0.76 -32.48 -36.91
N ALA A 655 -0.31 -33.07 -37.45
CA ALA A 655 -0.53 -33.14 -38.89
C ALA A 655 -0.74 -31.73 -39.51
N SER A 656 -1.48 -30.84 -38.84
CA SER A 656 -1.63 -29.44 -39.25
C SER A 656 -0.30 -28.69 -39.24
N PHE A 657 0.56 -28.96 -38.26
CA PHE A 657 1.91 -28.40 -38.19
C PHE A 657 2.82 -28.91 -39.33
N SER A 658 2.73 -30.20 -39.70
CA SER A 658 3.42 -30.72 -40.90
C SER A 658 2.92 -30.10 -42.21
N GLN A 659 1.63 -29.82 -42.33
CA GLN A 659 1.09 -29.13 -43.52
C GLN A 659 1.56 -27.68 -43.59
N PHE A 660 1.66 -27.00 -42.44
CA PHE A 660 2.24 -25.67 -42.35
C PHE A 660 3.67 -25.64 -42.88
N THR A 661 4.52 -26.60 -42.50
CA THR A 661 5.91 -26.63 -42.96
C THR A 661 6.03 -26.87 -44.46
N VAL A 662 5.17 -27.73 -45.03
CA VAL A 662 5.09 -27.94 -46.48
C VAL A 662 4.65 -26.67 -47.20
N PHE A 663 3.63 -25.98 -46.69
CA PHE A 663 3.17 -24.71 -47.23
C PHE A 663 4.26 -23.63 -47.23
N MET A 664 5.04 -23.54 -46.14
CA MET A 664 6.15 -22.59 -46.00
C MET A 664 7.29 -22.78 -47.02
N ALA A 665 7.45 -24.00 -47.55
CA ALA A 665 8.53 -24.33 -48.47
C ALA A 665 8.15 -24.20 -49.97
N MET A 666 6.91 -23.81 -50.29
CA MET A 666 6.46 -23.67 -51.68
C MET A 666 7.02 -22.38 -52.34
N PRO A 667 7.57 -22.45 -53.57
CA PRO A 667 8.31 -21.36 -54.20
C PRO A 667 7.49 -20.12 -54.61
N ASP A 668 6.17 -20.24 -54.83
CA ASP A 668 5.36 -19.16 -55.44
C ASP A 668 4.41 -18.41 -54.48
N SER A 669 4.34 -18.77 -53.19
CA SER A 669 3.38 -18.15 -52.24
C SER A 669 3.99 -17.22 -51.19
N ALA A 670 5.31 -16.99 -51.16
CA ALA A 670 5.98 -16.73 -49.88
C ALA A 670 6.67 -15.38 -49.62
N GLU A 671 6.87 -14.50 -50.60
CA GLU A 671 7.79 -13.38 -50.33
C GLU A 671 7.14 -12.14 -49.69
N LYS A 672 5.95 -11.71 -50.12
CA LYS A 672 5.34 -10.45 -49.66
C LYS A 672 4.26 -10.59 -48.59
N VAL A 673 3.43 -11.64 -48.65
CA VAL A 673 2.34 -11.88 -47.69
C VAL A 673 2.88 -12.60 -46.46
N LEU A 674 3.68 -13.65 -46.67
CA LEU A 674 4.23 -14.49 -45.61
C LEU A 674 5.24 -13.75 -44.72
N VAL A 675 6.20 -12.99 -45.27
CA VAL A 675 7.11 -12.15 -44.45
C VAL A 675 6.35 -11.10 -43.62
N LYS A 676 5.22 -10.58 -44.12
CA LYS A 676 4.39 -9.59 -43.42
C LYS A 676 3.54 -10.22 -42.31
N GLU A 677 3.03 -11.44 -42.50
CA GLU A 677 2.21 -12.16 -41.52
C GLU A 677 3.04 -12.88 -40.43
N ILE A 678 4.25 -13.37 -40.78
CA ILE A 678 5.16 -14.13 -39.89
C ILE A 678 6.10 -13.23 -39.08
N VAL A 679 6.50 -12.10 -39.66
CA VAL A 679 7.49 -11.20 -39.05
C VAL A 679 6.88 -9.87 -38.63
N GLY A 680 5.66 -9.57 -39.08
CA GLY A 680 5.07 -8.24 -38.97
C GLY A 680 5.71 -7.22 -39.92
N GLU A 681 4.96 -6.14 -40.19
CA GLU A 681 5.53 -4.88 -40.66
C GLU A 681 6.00 -4.09 -39.43
N PHE A 682 7.31 -3.81 -39.31
CA PHE A 682 7.83 -2.78 -38.39
C PHE A 682 7.56 -1.41 -39.03
N GLN A 683 6.28 -1.03 -39.12
CA GLN A 683 5.90 0.37 -39.28
C GLN A 683 5.68 0.94 -37.89
N GLY A 684 6.19 2.16 -37.69
CA GLY A 684 6.73 2.66 -36.42
C GLY A 684 5.81 2.84 -35.21
N ASP A 685 4.67 2.17 -35.06
CA ASP A 685 3.85 2.27 -33.84
C ASP A 685 2.93 1.05 -33.54
N GLU A 686 2.93 -0.03 -34.33
CA GLU A 686 2.14 -1.22 -34.00
C GLU A 686 3.03 -2.37 -33.50
N ASP A 687 3.03 -2.57 -32.18
CA ASP A 687 3.56 -3.77 -31.53
C ASP A 687 2.70 -5.00 -31.92
N LYS A 688 2.88 -5.49 -33.15
CA LYS A 688 2.30 -6.77 -33.54
C LYS A 688 3.00 -7.89 -32.76
N VAL A 689 2.18 -8.76 -32.18
CA VAL A 689 2.58 -9.93 -31.38
C VAL A 689 3.75 -10.65 -32.06
N THR A 690 4.91 -10.66 -31.40
CA THR A 690 6.06 -11.44 -31.86
C THR A 690 5.69 -12.92 -31.71
N LEU A 691 5.72 -13.67 -32.81
CA LEU A 691 5.31 -15.08 -32.82
C LEU A 691 6.30 -15.95 -32.03
N ASP A 692 5.78 -16.83 -31.17
CA ASP A 692 6.58 -17.73 -30.35
C ASP A 692 6.87 -19.05 -31.08
N TYR A 693 7.85 -18.99 -31.98
CA TYR A 693 8.32 -20.17 -32.73
C TYR A 693 8.94 -21.25 -31.84
N ALA A 694 9.44 -20.87 -30.65
CA ALA A 694 10.00 -21.82 -29.70
C ALA A 694 8.88 -22.69 -29.11
N ALA A 695 7.83 -22.06 -28.57
CA ALA A 695 6.66 -22.75 -28.05
C ALA A 695 5.96 -23.59 -29.12
N MET A 696 5.81 -23.06 -30.34
CA MET A 696 5.23 -23.83 -31.45
C MET A 696 6.02 -25.11 -31.74
N TYR A 697 7.37 -25.03 -31.81
CA TYR A 697 8.19 -26.23 -32.01
C TYR A 697 8.14 -27.18 -30.80
N GLN A 698 8.21 -26.64 -29.58
CA GLN A 698 8.19 -27.42 -28.35
C GLN A 698 6.88 -28.20 -28.19
N HIS A 699 5.75 -27.57 -28.49
CA HIS A 699 4.44 -28.14 -28.22
C HIS A 699 3.91 -29.05 -29.32
N TYR A 700 4.21 -28.77 -30.58
CA TYR A 700 3.73 -29.57 -31.72
C TYR A 700 4.80 -30.49 -32.32
N GLY A 701 6.07 -30.08 -32.27
CA GLY A 701 7.18 -30.79 -32.91
C GLY A 701 7.46 -32.18 -32.33
N ARG A 702 7.22 -32.38 -31.02
CA ARG A 702 7.42 -33.68 -30.34
C ARG A 702 6.43 -34.77 -30.77
N HIS A 703 5.32 -34.36 -31.37
CA HIS A 703 4.21 -35.23 -31.75
C HIS A 703 4.16 -35.45 -33.27
N LEU A 704 5.18 -34.99 -34.01
CA LEU A 704 5.32 -35.26 -35.45
C LEU A 704 5.46 -36.78 -35.68
N ALA A 705 4.81 -37.26 -36.74
CA ALA A 705 4.83 -38.68 -37.08
C ALA A 705 6.25 -39.14 -37.46
N SER A 706 6.58 -40.40 -37.17
CA SER A 706 7.91 -40.97 -37.42
C SER A 706 8.30 -41.04 -38.91
N ASP A 707 7.34 -40.91 -39.80
CA ASP A 707 7.47 -40.85 -41.26
C ASP A 707 7.50 -39.42 -41.82
N TYR A 708 7.59 -38.40 -40.97
CA TYR A 708 7.81 -37.02 -41.42
C TYR A 708 9.21 -36.88 -42.05
N PHE A 709 9.26 -36.51 -43.33
CA PHE A 709 10.51 -36.30 -44.07
C PHE A 709 10.80 -34.79 -44.27
N PRO A 710 12.06 -34.35 -44.18
CA PRO A 710 12.45 -32.98 -44.52
C PRO A 710 12.12 -32.62 -45.97
N ILE A 711 11.74 -31.36 -46.21
CA ILE A 711 11.40 -30.88 -47.56
C ILE A 711 12.70 -30.53 -48.30
N LYS A 712 12.92 -31.16 -49.46
CA LYS A 712 14.09 -30.89 -50.32
C LYS A 712 13.89 -29.58 -51.08
N TYR A 713 14.68 -28.57 -50.77
CA TYR A 713 14.67 -27.26 -51.44
C TYR A 713 15.93 -27.07 -52.30
N GLN A 714 15.79 -26.60 -53.54
CA GLN A 714 16.93 -26.30 -54.41
C GLN A 714 17.45 -24.88 -54.15
N VAL A 715 18.69 -24.78 -53.66
CA VAL A 715 19.34 -23.49 -53.34
C VAL A 715 20.04 -22.89 -54.58
N GLY A 716 20.19 -23.67 -55.65
CA GLY A 716 20.79 -23.27 -56.93
C GLY A 716 20.88 -24.44 -57.92
N ALA A 717 21.61 -24.25 -59.03
CA ALA A 717 21.79 -25.28 -60.06
C ALA A 717 22.63 -26.48 -59.56
N GLY A 718 21.99 -27.40 -58.84
CA GLY A 718 22.56 -28.69 -58.43
C GLY A 718 22.50 -29.01 -56.94
N ASP A 719 22.36 -28.00 -56.06
CA ASP A 719 22.40 -28.20 -54.60
C ASP A 719 20.99 -28.21 -53.97
N THR A 720 20.68 -29.28 -53.23
CA THR A 720 19.45 -29.44 -52.46
C THR A 720 19.72 -29.39 -50.96
N THR A 721 18.94 -28.60 -50.21
CA THR A 721 18.97 -28.54 -48.74
C THR A 721 17.66 -29.05 -48.15
N ASP A 722 17.74 -29.72 -47.01
CA ASP A 722 16.59 -30.21 -46.26
C ASP A 722 16.01 -29.12 -45.34
N ILE A 723 14.73 -28.79 -45.53
CA ILE A 723 13.96 -27.91 -44.66
C ILE A 723 13.16 -28.77 -43.69
N THR A 724 13.47 -28.65 -42.39
CA THR A 724 12.80 -29.35 -41.28
C THR A 724 11.88 -28.37 -40.52
N CYS A 725 10.98 -28.88 -39.67
CA CYS A 725 10.23 -28.02 -38.75
C CYS A 725 11.15 -27.22 -37.83
N ALA A 726 12.26 -27.84 -37.41
CA ALA A 726 13.29 -27.18 -36.61
C ALA A 726 13.93 -26.00 -37.36
N SER A 727 14.30 -26.18 -38.63
CA SER A 727 14.92 -25.11 -39.42
C SER A 727 13.96 -23.96 -39.71
N LEU A 728 12.67 -24.24 -39.96
CA LEU A 728 11.64 -23.20 -40.16
C LEU A 728 11.36 -22.39 -38.89
N CYS A 729 11.13 -23.05 -37.75
CA CYS A 729 10.89 -22.35 -36.49
C CYS A 729 12.10 -21.51 -36.07
N ALA A 730 13.31 -22.06 -36.22
CA ALA A 730 14.54 -21.33 -35.92
C ALA A 730 14.74 -20.12 -36.86
N ALA A 731 14.44 -20.27 -38.16
CA ALA A 731 14.52 -19.16 -39.11
C ALA A 731 13.48 -18.07 -38.81
N GLY A 732 12.23 -18.46 -38.48
CA GLY A 732 11.15 -17.56 -38.11
C GLY A 732 11.49 -16.66 -36.91
N SER A 733 12.16 -17.21 -35.90
CA SER A 733 12.63 -16.44 -34.73
C SER A 733 13.88 -15.61 -35.01
N CYS A 734 14.75 -16.01 -35.93
CA CYS A 734 15.98 -15.28 -36.26
C CYS A 734 15.72 -14.01 -37.11
N LEU A 735 14.66 -14.01 -37.92
CA LEU A 735 14.36 -12.93 -38.86
C LEU A 735 14.03 -11.58 -38.17
N PRO A 736 13.24 -11.52 -37.07
CA PRO A 736 13.09 -10.31 -36.25
C PRO A 736 14.42 -9.73 -35.76
N VAL A 737 15.34 -10.57 -35.30
CA VAL A 737 16.67 -10.14 -34.83
C VAL A 737 17.47 -9.51 -35.96
N ALA A 738 17.49 -10.15 -37.13
CA ALA A 738 18.15 -9.62 -38.32
C ALA A 738 17.61 -8.23 -38.69
N LYS A 739 16.28 -8.06 -38.68
CA LYS A 739 15.62 -6.78 -38.95
C LYS A 739 15.99 -5.72 -37.91
N MET A 740 16.02 -6.06 -36.62
CA MET A 740 16.40 -5.12 -35.55
C MET A 740 17.85 -4.68 -35.62
N ILE A 741 18.77 -5.57 -35.99
CA ILE A 741 20.17 -5.20 -36.24
C ILE A 741 20.26 -4.18 -37.38
N VAL A 742 19.55 -4.42 -38.49
CA VAL A 742 19.52 -3.48 -39.63
C VAL A 742 18.88 -2.15 -39.23
N HIS A 743 17.79 -2.18 -38.47
CA HIS A 743 17.08 -1.00 -38.02
C HIS A 743 17.94 -0.13 -37.09
N ILE A 744 18.54 -0.72 -36.05
CA ILE A 744 19.44 -0.02 -35.12
C ILE A 744 20.68 0.50 -35.86
N ALA A 745 21.23 -0.26 -36.81
CA ALA A 745 22.37 0.19 -37.61
C ALA A 745 22.01 1.38 -38.51
N SER A 746 20.83 1.39 -39.12
CA SER A 746 20.30 2.53 -39.89
C SER A 746 20.14 3.75 -39.00
N TRP A 747 19.48 3.58 -37.85
CA TRP A 747 19.25 4.68 -36.92
C TRP A 747 20.56 5.26 -36.37
N THR A 748 21.53 4.42 -36.01
CA THR A 748 22.87 4.87 -35.57
C THR A 748 23.57 5.69 -36.65
N LYS A 749 23.37 5.35 -37.94
CA LYS A 749 23.90 6.12 -39.06
C LYS A 749 23.19 7.47 -39.19
N ASP A 750 21.86 7.50 -39.05
CA ASP A 750 21.07 8.73 -39.12
C ASP A 750 21.44 9.70 -37.98
N LEU A 751 21.58 9.19 -36.75
CA LEU A 751 22.07 9.96 -35.59
C LEU A 751 23.46 10.57 -35.83
N GLY A 752 24.35 9.83 -36.49
CA GLY A 752 25.68 10.31 -36.87
C GLY A 752 25.64 11.54 -37.79
N GLY A 753 24.62 11.66 -38.64
CA GLY A 753 24.41 12.80 -39.54
C GLY A 753 23.66 13.99 -38.91
N MET A 754 23.06 13.81 -37.73
CA MET A 754 22.31 14.86 -37.03
C MET A 754 23.24 15.80 -36.24
N SER A 755 22.75 17.02 -36.01
CA SER A 755 23.48 18.02 -35.21
C SER A 755 23.55 17.60 -33.73
N PRO A 756 24.70 17.76 -33.06
CA PRO A 756 24.81 17.52 -31.62
C PRO A 756 23.84 18.38 -30.81
N SER A 757 23.38 17.87 -29.68
CA SER A 757 22.32 18.50 -28.88
C SER A 757 22.68 19.89 -28.35
N ARG A 758 23.97 20.26 -28.29
CA ARG A 758 24.42 21.62 -27.94
C ARG A 758 23.95 22.72 -28.90
N ILE A 759 23.44 22.38 -30.09
CA ILE A 759 22.86 23.37 -31.02
C ILE A 759 21.74 24.20 -30.36
N VAL A 760 21.08 23.65 -29.34
CA VAL A 760 20.05 24.34 -28.54
C VAL A 760 20.57 25.56 -27.76
N LEU A 761 21.88 25.64 -27.54
CA LEU A 761 22.56 26.74 -26.86
C LEU A 761 23.14 27.79 -27.82
N GLY A 762 23.02 27.58 -29.13
CA GLY A 762 23.52 28.47 -30.18
C GLY A 762 22.67 29.73 -30.41
N GLU A 763 22.96 30.44 -31.51
CA GLU A 763 22.12 31.54 -31.99
C GLU A 763 20.76 31.01 -32.46
N CYS A 764 19.68 31.68 -32.05
CA CYS A 764 18.33 31.15 -32.18
C CYS A 764 17.46 32.10 -33.03
N PRO A 765 16.59 31.56 -33.90
CA PRO A 765 15.66 32.35 -34.69
C PRO A 765 14.64 33.09 -33.81
N SER A 766 14.14 34.22 -34.29
CA SER A 766 13.28 35.14 -33.54
C SER A 766 11.85 34.61 -33.26
N SER A 767 11.45 33.49 -33.89
CA SER A 767 10.06 32.97 -33.83
C SER A 767 9.95 31.69 -32.99
N PRO A 768 8.98 31.57 -32.06
CA PRO A 768 8.78 30.36 -31.24
C PRO A 768 8.58 29.05 -32.04
N ALA A 769 8.03 29.12 -33.25
CA ALA A 769 7.84 27.97 -34.12
C ALA A 769 9.16 27.43 -34.70
N ASP A 770 10.11 28.32 -34.97
CA ASP A 770 11.44 27.94 -35.45
C ASP A 770 12.34 27.43 -34.32
N ILE A 771 12.08 27.87 -33.08
CA ILE A 771 12.69 27.31 -31.87
C ILE A 771 12.32 25.83 -31.74
N ALA A 772 11.02 25.48 -31.81
CA ALA A 772 10.56 24.09 -31.69
C ALA A 772 11.13 23.17 -32.79
N LYS A 773 11.26 23.67 -34.03
CA LYS A 773 11.88 22.90 -35.14
C LYS A 773 13.35 22.58 -34.90
N LEU A 774 14.10 23.44 -34.20
CA LEU A 774 15.48 23.16 -33.81
C LEU A 774 15.56 22.00 -32.80
N PHE A 775 14.59 21.89 -31.88
CA PHE A 775 14.53 20.80 -30.91
C PHE A 775 14.22 19.45 -31.58
N ASN A 776 13.23 19.42 -32.47
CA ASN A 776 12.83 18.20 -33.18
C ASN A 776 13.92 17.62 -34.10
N GLY A 777 14.92 18.42 -34.49
CA GLY A 777 16.05 17.99 -35.33
C GLY A 777 17.32 17.60 -34.57
N SER A 778 17.29 17.59 -33.23
CA SER A 778 18.46 17.26 -32.40
C SER A 778 18.59 15.75 -32.15
N ARG A 779 19.82 15.27 -31.94
CA ARG A 779 20.08 13.86 -31.57
C ARG A 779 19.31 13.45 -30.31
N MET A 780 19.28 14.31 -29.29
CA MET A 780 18.63 14.06 -28.01
C MET A 780 17.12 13.81 -28.14
N HIS A 781 16.43 14.57 -29.00
CA HIS A 781 14.99 14.38 -29.22
C HIS A 781 14.67 13.02 -29.85
N LEU A 782 15.35 12.66 -30.93
CA LEU A 782 15.14 11.36 -31.61
C LEU A 782 15.48 10.17 -30.70
N LEU A 783 16.50 10.31 -29.85
CA LEU A 783 16.84 9.30 -28.84
C LEU A 783 15.69 9.08 -27.84
N CYS A 784 15.01 10.14 -27.42
CA CYS A 784 13.88 10.03 -26.50
C CYS A 784 12.65 9.37 -27.13
N GLU A 785 12.35 9.65 -28.40
CA GLU A 785 11.26 9.00 -29.14
C GLU A 785 11.46 7.48 -29.27
N LYS A 786 12.71 7.01 -29.21
CA LYS A 786 13.10 5.62 -29.45
C LYS A 786 13.53 4.86 -28.19
N THR A 787 13.11 5.33 -27.02
CA THR A 787 13.38 4.72 -25.70
C THR A 787 13.11 3.21 -25.61
N HIS A 788 12.13 2.70 -26.35
CA HIS A 788 11.70 1.30 -26.28
C HIS A 788 12.47 0.33 -27.22
N GLU A 789 13.24 0.85 -28.19
CA GLU A 789 13.88 0.03 -29.23
C GLU A 789 14.96 -0.92 -28.67
N ALA A 790 15.72 -0.48 -27.66
CA ALA A 790 16.70 -1.34 -27.00
C ALA A 790 16.04 -2.55 -26.33
N GLY A 791 14.87 -2.36 -25.71
CA GLY A 791 14.09 -3.45 -25.11
C GLY A 791 13.57 -4.42 -26.16
N LYS A 792 12.99 -3.90 -27.26
CA LYS A 792 12.53 -4.72 -28.39
C LYS A 792 13.65 -5.57 -28.98
N PHE A 793 14.82 -4.97 -29.19
CA PHE A 793 15.98 -5.68 -29.73
C PHE A 793 16.41 -6.85 -28.84
N ILE A 794 16.56 -6.62 -27.53
CA ILE A 794 16.94 -7.70 -26.62
C ILE A 794 15.85 -8.78 -26.50
N HIS A 795 14.58 -8.40 -26.51
CA HIS A 795 13.47 -9.36 -26.50
C HIS A 795 13.52 -10.29 -27.73
N THR A 796 13.68 -9.72 -28.93
CA THR A 796 13.81 -10.53 -30.15
C THR A 796 15.04 -11.44 -30.11
N LEU A 797 16.17 -10.95 -29.57
CA LEU A 797 17.40 -11.72 -29.43
C LEU A 797 17.20 -12.91 -28.48
N LYS A 798 16.51 -12.71 -27.36
CA LYS A 798 16.17 -13.76 -26.40
C LYS A 798 15.25 -14.81 -27.03
N ALA A 799 14.18 -14.39 -27.71
CA ALA A 799 13.26 -15.29 -28.38
C ALA A 799 13.96 -16.13 -29.47
N ALA A 800 14.85 -15.52 -30.26
CA ALA A 800 15.64 -16.24 -31.25
C ALA A 800 16.61 -17.26 -30.62
N PHE A 801 17.20 -16.89 -29.49
CA PHE A 801 18.08 -17.77 -28.75
C PHE A 801 17.33 -19.01 -28.22
N GLU A 802 16.24 -18.79 -27.50
CA GLU A 802 15.38 -19.84 -26.96
C GLU A 802 14.86 -20.77 -28.06
N ALA A 803 14.40 -20.22 -29.18
CA ALA A 803 13.98 -21.01 -30.33
C ALA A 803 15.15 -21.80 -30.94
N SER A 804 16.35 -21.23 -31.06
CA SER A 804 17.52 -21.94 -31.59
C SER A 804 17.98 -23.09 -30.69
N GLU A 805 17.87 -22.94 -29.36
CA GLU A 805 18.16 -24.00 -28.39
C GLU A 805 17.10 -25.08 -28.42
N THR A 806 15.82 -24.69 -28.38
CA THR A 806 14.67 -25.60 -28.40
C THR A 806 14.61 -26.43 -29.68
N THR A 807 14.94 -25.83 -30.82
CA THR A 807 14.98 -26.52 -32.13
C THR A 807 16.25 -27.33 -32.36
N GLY A 808 17.34 -27.05 -31.64
CA GLY A 808 18.64 -27.70 -31.85
C GLY A 808 19.31 -27.35 -33.18
N HIS A 809 18.91 -26.27 -33.87
CA HIS A 809 19.39 -25.96 -35.22
C HIS A 809 20.72 -25.19 -35.23
N ASP A 810 21.82 -25.86 -35.63
CA ASP A 810 23.19 -25.34 -35.51
C ASP A 810 23.45 -24.00 -36.22
N VAL A 811 22.92 -23.82 -37.44
CA VAL A 811 23.10 -22.56 -38.20
C VAL A 811 22.40 -21.40 -37.50
N ALA A 812 21.24 -21.65 -36.90
CA ALA A 812 20.49 -20.62 -36.17
C ALA A 812 21.20 -20.28 -34.86
N LYS A 813 21.70 -21.29 -34.14
CA LYS A 813 22.55 -21.08 -32.94
C LYS A 813 23.78 -20.23 -33.27
N SER A 814 24.48 -20.53 -34.36
CA SER A 814 25.65 -19.76 -34.81
C SER A 814 25.29 -18.32 -35.19
N PHE A 815 24.17 -18.14 -35.90
CA PHE A 815 23.65 -16.82 -36.26
C PHE A 815 23.30 -15.98 -35.02
N VAL A 816 22.53 -16.53 -34.08
CA VAL A 816 22.10 -15.82 -32.87
C VAL A 816 23.30 -15.52 -31.97
N LYS A 817 24.25 -16.45 -31.79
CA LYS A 817 25.52 -16.18 -31.07
C LYS A 817 26.30 -15.04 -31.70
N SER A 818 26.39 -15.01 -33.03
CA SER A 818 27.04 -13.91 -33.75
C SER A 818 26.32 -12.57 -33.58
N CYS A 819 24.99 -12.59 -33.53
CA CYS A 819 24.17 -11.42 -33.23
C CYS A 819 24.39 -10.94 -31.80
N ALA A 820 24.38 -11.86 -30.82
CA ALA A 820 24.65 -11.59 -29.42
C ALA A 820 26.05 -10.98 -29.20
N ALA A 821 27.07 -11.43 -29.92
CA ALA A 821 28.41 -10.84 -29.84
C ALA A 821 28.50 -9.41 -30.45
N LYS A 822 27.60 -9.06 -31.36
CA LYS A 822 27.55 -7.73 -32.03
C LYS A 822 26.59 -6.76 -31.36
N ALA A 823 25.55 -7.25 -30.71
CA ALA A 823 24.50 -6.47 -30.06
C ALA A 823 25.05 -5.47 -29.02
N PRO A 824 25.96 -5.85 -28.09
CA PRO A 824 26.57 -4.91 -27.17
C PRO A 824 27.29 -3.77 -27.89
N LYS A 825 28.03 -4.08 -28.97
CA LYS A 825 28.77 -3.05 -29.75
C LYS A 825 27.84 -2.02 -30.41
N LEU A 826 26.63 -2.41 -30.78
CA LEU A 826 25.63 -1.49 -31.33
C LEU A 826 25.00 -0.63 -30.23
N LEU A 827 24.66 -1.23 -29.10
CA LEU A 827 24.11 -0.51 -27.95
C LEU A 827 25.14 0.43 -27.33
N ASP A 828 26.40 0.03 -27.26
CA ASP A 828 27.50 0.84 -26.73
C ASP A 828 27.74 2.08 -27.60
N LYS A 829 27.59 1.98 -28.93
CA LYS A 829 27.60 3.17 -29.81
C LYS A 829 26.48 4.14 -29.49
N LEU A 830 25.28 3.66 -29.15
CA LEU A 830 24.19 4.54 -28.70
C LEU A 830 24.54 5.21 -27.37
N VAL A 831 25.09 4.45 -26.42
CA VAL A 831 25.55 4.96 -25.12
C VAL A 831 26.65 6.02 -25.29
N ASP A 832 27.62 5.80 -26.19
CA ASP A 832 28.69 6.74 -26.49
C ASP A 832 28.17 8.04 -27.10
N MET A 833 27.22 7.97 -28.04
CA MET A 833 26.58 9.16 -28.59
C MET A 833 25.83 9.96 -27.52
N VAL A 834 25.09 9.29 -26.63
CA VAL A 834 24.43 9.95 -25.49
C VAL A 834 25.47 10.57 -24.54
N LYS A 835 26.56 9.85 -24.26
CA LYS A 835 27.64 10.30 -23.38
C LYS A 835 28.32 11.57 -23.90
N GLU A 836 28.60 11.62 -25.20
CA GLU A 836 29.18 12.79 -25.88
C GLU A 836 28.25 14.00 -25.77
N ASP A 837 26.97 13.83 -26.13
CA ASP A 837 25.97 14.90 -26.11
C ASP A 837 25.71 15.40 -24.68
N VAL A 838 25.56 14.50 -23.71
CA VAL A 838 25.36 14.86 -22.29
C VAL A 838 26.58 15.59 -21.74
N THR A 839 27.79 15.09 -22.01
CA THR A 839 29.01 15.66 -21.45
C THR A 839 29.27 17.06 -22.00
N SER A 840 29.10 17.25 -23.32
CA SER A 840 29.27 18.56 -23.95
C SER A 840 28.21 19.56 -23.48
N LEU A 841 26.94 19.15 -23.44
CA LEU A 841 25.85 20.04 -23.02
C LEU A 841 25.96 20.46 -21.55
N ILE A 842 26.34 19.55 -20.64
CA ILE A 842 26.60 19.89 -19.24
C ILE A 842 27.75 20.92 -19.14
N ALA A 843 28.85 20.72 -19.86
CA ALA A 843 29.98 21.64 -19.85
C ALA A 843 29.59 23.03 -20.36
N ASP A 844 28.82 23.11 -21.45
CA ASP A 844 28.33 24.36 -22.01
C ASP A 844 27.36 25.07 -21.04
N LEU A 845 26.47 24.34 -20.37
CA LEU A 845 25.55 24.91 -19.36
C LEU A 845 26.30 25.47 -18.13
N ILE A 846 27.33 24.76 -17.65
CA ILE A 846 28.18 25.23 -16.55
C ILE A 846 28.96 26.50 -16.97
N SER A 847 29.47 26.52 -18.19
CA SER A 847 30.16 27.67 -18.78
C SER A 847 29.23 28.88 -18.86
N LEU A 848 28.03 28.72 -19.42
CA LEU A 848 27.02 29.78 -19.52
C LEU A 848 26.58 30.30 -18.15
N HIS A 849 26.40 29.43 -17.16
CA HIS A 849 26.07 29.83 -15.80
C HIS A 849 27.20 30.65 -15.15
N SER A 850 28.45 30.36 -15.53
CA SER A 850 29.64 31.04 -15.01
C SER A 850 29.92 32.37 -15.72
N SER A 851 29.45 32.56 -16.95
CA SER A 851 29.65 33.79 -17.73
C SER A 851 28.65 34.91 -17.43
N VAL A 852 27.62 34.67 -16.61
CA VAL A 852 26.61 35.68 -16.26
C VAL A 852 27.24 36.78 -15.40
N SER A 853 27.45 37.95 -16.01
CA SER A 853 28.27 39.04 -15.46
C SER A 853 27.76 39.62 -14.12
N VAL A 854 26.43 39.69 -13.94
CA VAL A 854 25.78 40.28 -12.75
C VAL A 854 25.34 39.25 -11.71
N ARG A 855 25.67 37.97 -11.90
CA ARG A 855 25.18 36.85 -11.06
C ARG A 855 25.51 37.02 -9.59
N ASP A 856 26.77 37.28 -9.26
CA ASP A 856 27.23 37.30 -7.86
C ASP A 856 26.69 38.53 -7.13
N GLN A 857 26.58 39.66 -7.84
CA GLN A 857 25.93 40.88 -7.33
C GLN A 857 24.44 40.64 -7.06
N PHE A 858 23.74 39.99 -7.99
CA PHE A 858 22.33 39.65 -7.86
C PHE A 858 22.07 38.68 -6.69
N LYS A 859 22.90 37.64 -6.54
CA LYS A 859 22.80 36.69 -5.42
C LYS A 859 23.06 37.40 -4.08
N THR A 860 24.13 38.18 -3.99
CA THR A 860 24.47 38.95 -2.76
C THR A 860 23.35 39.92 -2.37
N ALA A 861 22.72 40.57 -3.35
CA ALA A 861 21.57 41.44 -3.08
C ALA A 861 20.40 40.66 -2.45
N LEU A 862 20.06 39.48 -2.97
CA LEU A 862 19.01 38.63 -2.42
C LEU A 862 19.35 38.09 -1.02
N ASP A 863 20.60 37.67 -0.80
CA ASP A 863 21.06 37.16 0.50
C ASP A 863 21.02 38.27 1.57
N ASN A 864 21.26 39.53 1.17
CA ASN A 864 21.13 40.72 2.02
C ASN A 864 19.70 41.24 2.18
N GLY A 865 18.69 40.53 1.67
CA GLY A 865 17.29 40.92 1.82
C GLY A 865 16.80 41.98 0.82
N ALA A 866 17.57 42.30 -0.22
CA ALA A 866 17.26 43.36 -1.19
C ALA A 866 16.67 42.81 -2.50
N LEU A 867 15.66 43.51 -3.03
CA LEU A 867 15.03 43.25 -4.34
C LEU A 867 15.42 44.35 -5.33
N ASP A 868 16.61 44.25 -5.92
CA ASP A 868 17.12 45.25 -6.86
C ASP A 868 16.52 45.06 -8.27
N ALA A 869 15.74 46.05 -8.71
CA ALA A 869 15.08 46.05 -10.02
C ALA A 869 16.07 46.12 -11.19
N LYS A 870 17.19 46.84 -11.05
CA LYS A 870 18.20 46.98 -12.09
C LYS A 870 18.98 45.69 -12.27
N LEU A 871 19.35 45.03 -11.16
CA LEU A 871 20.01 43.72 -11.22
C LEU A 871 19.08 42.64 -11.76
N GLY A 872 17.79 42.66 -11.37
CA GLY A 872 16.78 41.76 -11.94
C GLY A 872 16.61 41.91 -13.46
N PHE A 873 16.55 43.15 -13.95
CA PHE A 873 16.49 43.44 -15.38
C PHE A 873 17.77 43.04 -16.12
N ALA A 874 18.95 43.33 -15.54
CA ALA A 874 20.25 42.95 -16.10
C ALA A 874 20.39 41.43 -16.22
N MET A 875 19.99 40.66 -15.19
CA MET A 875 19.95 39.19 -15.24
C MET A 875 19.05 38.68 -16.36
N CYS A 876 17.83 39.22 -16.50
CA CYS A 876 16.89 38.78 -17.55
C CYS A 876 17.32 39.17 -18.97
N SER A 877 18.16 40.19 -19.10
CA SER A 877 18.65 40.72 -20.38
C SER A 877 19.99 40.11 -20.81
N ASP A 878 20.66 39.37 -19.92
CA ASP A 878 21.93 38.70 -20.18
C ASP A 878 21.75 37.55 -21.19
N GLU A 879 22.60 37.52 -22.22
CA GLU A 879 22.51 36.55 -23.31
C GLU A 879 22.68 35.10 -22.83
N SER A 880 23.55 34.86 -21.85
CA SER A 880 23.77 33.54 -21.27
C SER A 880 22.54 33.07 -20.50
N VAL A 881 21.89 33.97 -19.75
CA VAL A 881 20.62 33.67 -19.05
C VAL A 881 19.50 33.34 -20.03
N GLN A 882 19.41 34.05 -21.15
CA GLN A 882 18.43 33.76 -22.20
C GLN A 882 18.67 32.40 -22.86
N LYS A 883 19.92 32.05 -23.17
CA LYS A 883 20.32 30.72 -23.67
C LYS A 883 19.90 29.61 -22.70
N ILE A 884 20.19 29.77 -21.41
CA ILE A 884 19.79 28.84 -20.35
C ILE A 884 18.26 28.72 -20.26
N TYR A 885 17.53 29.84 -20.26
CA TYR A 885 16.06 29.84 -20.19
C TYR A 885 15.41 29.07 -21.34
N ARG A 886 15.96 29.15 -22.55
CA ARG A 886 15.47 28.38 -23.71
C ARG A 886 15.69 26.89 -23.51
N PHE A 887 16.89 26.48 -23.10
CA PHE A 887 17.17 25.08 -22.77
C PHE A 887 16.20 24.55 -21.70
N LEU A 888 16.02 25.30 -20.61
CA LEU A 888 15.14 24.92 -19.52
C LEU A 888 13.66 24.78 -19.91
N ASN A 889 13.20 25.47 -20.97
CA ASN A 889 11.81 25.39 -21.42
C ASN A 889 11.55 24.33 -22.47
N PHE A 890 12.52 24.08 -23.36
CA PHE A 890 12.29 23.25 -24.55
C PHE A 890 13.20 22.03 -24.62
N GLY A 891 14.40 22.07 -24.01
CA GLY A 891 15.37 20.97 -24.05
C GLY A 891 15.44 20.13 -22.77
N LEU A 892 14.91 20.64 -21.66
CA LEU A 892 15.00 19.96 -20.37
C LEU A 892 14.26 18.62 -20.35
N GLU A 893 13.11 18.53 -21.02
CA GLU A 893 12.32 17.30 -21.06
C GLU A 893 13.09 16.17 -21.78
N ASP A 894 13.60 16.45 -22.98
CA ASP A 894 14.41 15.48 -23.71
C ASP A 894 15.74 15.18 -22.99
N PHE A 895 16.36 16.18 -22.33
CA PHE A 895 17.58 15.96 -21.54
C PHE A 895 17.35 15.00 -20.37
N VAL A 896 16.20 15.11 -19.70
CA VAL A 896 15.77 14.15 -18.67
C VAL A 896 15.40 12.81 -19.31
N GLY A 897 14.79 12.82 -20.50
CA GLY A 897 14.44 11.65 -21.29
C GLY A 897 15.63 10.77 -21.67
N LEU A 898 16.82 11.35 -21.91
CA LEU A 898 18.05 10.59 -22.16
C LEU A 898 18.40 9.61 -21.04
N LYS A 899 18.08 9.96 -19.79
CA LYS A 899 18.24 9.03 -18.66
C LYS A 899 17.35 7.80 -18.82
N GLN A 900 16.12 7.96 -19.33
CA GLN A 900 15.21 6.84 -19.58
C GLN A 900 15.71 5.93 -20.70
N VAL A 901 16.31 6.49 -21.76
CA VAL A 901 16.96 5.70 -22.82
C VAL A 901 18.07 4.83 -22.23
N LEU A 902 18.96 5.39 -21.41
CA LEU A 902 20.04 4.66 -20.78
C LEU A 902 19.55 3.60 -19.79
N ILE A 903 18.48 3.90 -19.03
CA ILE A 903 17.83 2.92 -18.15
C ILE A 903 17.26 1.78 -18.98
N ALA A 904 16.57 2.07 -20.09
CA ALA A 904 16.03 1.04 -20.98
C ALA A 904 17.15 0.14 -21.53
N VAL A 905 18.30 0.70 -21.91
CA VAL A 905 19.49 -0.08 -22.30
C VAL A 905 19.97 -0.95 -21.14
N CYS A 906 20.12 -0.41 -19.92
CA CYS A 906 20.55 -1.17 -18.74
C CYS A 906 19.59 -2.30 -18.37
N SER A 907 18.28 -2.04 -18.41
CA SER A 907 17.25 -3.02 -18.10
C SER A 907 17.20 -4.11 -19.17
N ALA A 908 17.35 -3.75 -20.43
CA ALA A 908 17.41 -4.70 -21.53
C ALA A 908 18.64 -5.63 -21.37
N THR A 909 19.82 -5.09 -21.07
CA THR A 909 21.04 -5.90 -20.91
C THR A 909 21.08 -6.78 -19.67
N THR A 910 20.29 -6.46 -18.63
CA THR A 910 20.24 -7.24 -17.37
C THR A 910 19.15 -8.32 -17.36
N ASN A 911 18.09 -8.18 -18.16
CA ASN A 911 16.94 -9.11 -18.22
C ASN A 911 17.12 -10.31 -19.19
N LEU A 912 18.30 -10.48 -19.78
CA LEU A 912 18.60 -11.63 -20.66
C LEU A 912 18.55 -12.98 -19.92
N GLY A 913 18.66 -12.98 -18.59
CA GLY A 913 18.60 -14.20 -17.76
C GLY A 913 19.88 -15.04 -17.85
N SER A 914 20.12 -15.86 -16.84
CA SER A 914 21.24 -16.81 -16.79
C SER A 914 20.99 -18.02 -17.69
N THR A 915 20.79 -17.82 -18.99
CA THR A 915 20.94 -18.91 -19.96
C THR A 915 22.44 -19.14 -20.10
N GLY A 916 22.98 -20.24 -19.55
CA GLY A 916 24.42 -20.52 -19.43
C GLY A 916 25.24 -20.62 -20.73
N SER A 917 24.68 -20.12 -21.84
CA SER A 917 25.15 -20.17 -23.22
C SER A 917 25.34 -18.78 -23.84
N PHE A 918 25.02 -17.70 -23.11
CA PHE A 918 25.25 -16.31 -23.51
C PHE A 918 26.57 -15.79 -22.94
N ASP A 919 27.43 -15.20 -23.79
CA ASP A 919 28.50 -14.34 -23.32
C ASP A 919 27.91 -12.98 -22.91
N MET A 920 27.75 -12.78 -21.60
CA MET A 920 27.17 -11.57 -21.02
C MET A 920 28.20 -10.45 -20.83
N SER A 921 29.50 -10.72 -20.98
CA SER A 921 30.56 -9.77 -20.66
C SER A 921 30.45 -8.46 -21.44
N GLY A 922 30.07 -8.54 -22.72
CA GLY A 922 29.82 -7.37 -23.57
C GLY A 922 28.62 -6.56 -23.08
N PHE A 923 27.51 -7.22 -22.72
CA PHE A 923 26.30 -6.56 -22.23
C PHE A 923 26.48 -5.93 -20.86
N GLU A 924 27.23 -6.58 -19.97
CA GLU A 924 27.62 -6.05 -18.65
C GLU A 924 28.48 -4.80 -18.80
N THR A 925 29.43 -4.82 -19.75
CA THR A 925 30.27 -3.66 -20.07
C THR A 925 29.42 -2.50 -20.57
N THR A 926 28.52 -2.74 -21.53
CA THR A 926 27.60 -1.70 -22.03
C THR A 926 26.67 -1.18 -20.92
N ALA A 927 26.19 -2.05 -20.04
CA ALA A 927 25.38 -1.66 -18.88
C ALA A 927 26.17 -0.78 -17.90
N ALA A 928 27.44 -1.12 -17.64
CA ALA A 928 28.32 -0.33 -16.79
C ALA A 928 28.60 1.04 -17.41
N ASN A 929 28.85 1.10 -18.72
CA ASN A 929 29.02 2.36 -19.47
C ASN A 929 27.76 3.24 -19.36
N ALA A 930 26.58 2.67 -19.60
CA ALA A 930 25.30 3.37 -19.47
C ALA A 930 25.05 3.86 -18.04
N LYS A 931 25.34 3.03 -17.02
CA LYS A 931 25.27 3.42 -15.60
C LYS A 931 26.19 4.59 -15.27
N GLY A 932 27.41 4.62 -15.82
CA GLY A 932 28.33 5.74 -15.66
C GLY A 932 27.74 7.06 -16.19
N VAL A 933 27.05 7.03 -17.33
CA VAL A 933 26.36 8.22 -17.88
C VAL A 933 25.13 8.59 -17.05
N ILE A 934 24.35 7.61 -16.59
CA ILE A 934 23.19 7.82 -15.68
C ILE A 934 23.64 8.49 -14.38
N GLN A 935 24.77 8.04 -13.82
CA GLN A 935 25.35 8.61 -12.61
C GLN A 935 25.70 10.07 -12.84
N LYS A 936 26.42 10.39 -13.93
CA LYS A 936 26.78 11.77 -14.29
C LYS A 936 25.56 12.68 -14.47
N LEU A 937 24.51 12.20 -15.14
CA LEU A 937 23.23 12.93 -15.26
C LEU A 937 22.56 13.15 -13.91
N SER A 938 22.58 12.13 -13.05
CA SER A 938 21.97 12.21 -11.73
C SER A 938 22.75 13.14 -10.80
N GLU A 939 24.08 13.13 -10.90
CA GLU A 939 24.97 14.07 -10.20
C GLU A 939 24.73 15.51 -10.63
N PHE A 940 24.56 15.77 -11.93
CA PHE A 940 24.24 17.12 -12.40
C PHE A 940 22.82 17.56 -12.00
N ASN A 941 21.87 16.63 -11.93
CA ASN A 941 20.48 16.92 -11.56
C ASN A 941 20.23 17.03 -10.04
N ARG A 942 21.20 16.67 -9.20
CA ARG A 942 21.05 16.70 -7.74
C ARG A 942 21.05 18.13 -7.20
N ALA A 943 20.69 18.26 -5.92
CA ALA A 943 20.85 19.53 -5.21
C ALA A 943 22.34 19.81 -4.94
N PRO A 944 22.82 21.05 -5.11
CA PRO A 944 24.23 21.38 -4.89
C PRO A 944 24.61 21.17 -3.42
N GLU A 945 25.74 20.52 -3.18
CA GLU A 945 26.27 20.26 -1.82
C GLU A 945 27.09 21.44 -1.28
N SER A 946 27.69 22.22 -2.18
CA SER A 946 28.42 23.44 -1.86
C SER A 946 27.87 24.64 -2.63
N GLN A 947 28.20 25.85 -2.18
CA GLN A 947 27.79 27.08 -2.87
C GLN A 947 28.52 27.31 -4.21
N GLU A 948 29.63 26.62 -4.43
CA GLU A 948 30.47 26.73 -5.64
C GLU A 948 30.10 25.68 -6.70
N GLU A 949 29.38 24.63 -6.32
CA GLU A 949 28.97 23.56 -7.23
C GLU A 949 27.82 24.02 -8.17
N VAL A 950 28.05 23.91 -9.48
CA VAL A 950 27.04 24.23 -10.49
C VAL A 950 26.26 22.97 -10.87
N THR A 951 24.97 22.95 -10.53
CA THR A 951 24.03 21.86 -10.81
C THR A 951 22.86 22.37 -11.66
N LEU A 952 22.06 21.48 -12.24
CA LEU A 952 20.83 21.86 -12.91
C LEU A 952 19.87 22.62 -11.98
N GLN A 953 19.85 22.25 -10.69
CA GLN A 953 19.06 22.94 -9.68
C GLN A 953 19.59 24.37 -9.43
N SER A 954 20.90 24.59 -9.37
CA SER A 954 21.44 25.96 -9.20
C SER A 954 21.14 26.83 -10.43
N ILE A 955 21.29 26.27 -11.64
CA ILE A 955 20.99 26.93 -12.91
C ILE A 955 19.50 27.33 -13.00
N SER A 956 18.59 26.38 -12.74
CA SER A 956 17.15 26.65 -12.77
C SER A 956 16.71 27.62 -11.67
N SER A 957 17.32 27.56 -10.48
CA SER A 957 17.03 28.49 -9.37
C SER A 957 17.49 29.92 -9.69
N MET A 958 18.63 30.09 -10.37
CA MET A 958 19.10 31.40 -10.84
C MET A 958 18.08 32.06 -11.77
N VAL A 959 17.58 31.31 -12.75
CA VAL A 959 16.55 31.78 -13.69
C VAL A 959 15.22 32.04 -12.99
N ALA A 960 14.80 31.17 -12.08
CA ALA A 960 13.58 31.34 -11.27
C ALA A 960 13.64 32.62 -10.42
N ASN A 961 14.78 32.86 -9.75
CA ASN A 961 14.99 34.02 -8.91
C ASN A 961 14.99 35.31 -9.74
N ALA A 962 15.70 35.35 -10.87
CA ALA A 962 15.71 36.49 -11.79
C ALA A 962 14.29 36.80 -12.31
N THR A 963 13.56 35.78 -12.76
CA THR A 963 12.17 35.90 -13.22
C THR A 963 11.26 36.46 -12.13
N MET A 964 11.43 36.01 -10.89
CA MET A 964 10.58 36.43 -9.78
C MET A 964 10.91 37.83 -9.27
N VAL A 965 12.20 38.22 -9.22
CA VAL A 965 12.59 39.61 -8.95
C VAL A 965 11.97 40.51 -10.00
N GLN A 966 12.10 40.18 -11.29
CA GLN A 966 11.50 40.96 -12.37
C GLN A 966 9.98 41.08 -12.22
N ALA A 967 9.28 40.00 -11.85
CA ALA A 967 7.84 40.04 -11.58
C ALA A 967 7.49 40.95 -10.39
N CYS A 968 8.32 40.97 -9.35
CA CYS A 968 8.10 41.79 -8.15
C CYS A 968 8.43 43.27 -8.37
N THR A 969 9.40 43.61 -9.22
CA THR A 969 10.01 44.95 -9.24
C THR A 969 9.84 45.73 -10.55
N ARG A 970 9.57 45.07 -11.70
CA ARG A 970 9.43 45.80 -12.99
C ARG A 970 8.25 46.75 -12.99
N ASP A 971 8.29 47.78 -13.82
CA ASP A 971 7.13 48.65 -14.02
C ASP A 971 5.95 47.88 -14.64
N LEU A 972 4.74 48.16 -14.15
CA LEU A 972 3.51 47.55 -14.66
C LEU A 972 3.05 48.29 -15.91
N GLN A 973 2.65 47.54 -16.95
CA GLN A 973 2.01 48.11 -18.13
C GLN A 973 0.51 48.34 -17.87
N THR A 974 -0.12 49.16 -18.71
CA THR A 974 -1.56 49.47 -18.60
C THR A 974 -2.39 48.18 -18.64
N GLY A 975 -3.20 47.95 -17.60
CA GLY A 975 -4.03 46.75 -17.46
C GLY A 975 -3.36 45.57 -16.75
N GLU A 976 -2.09 45.67 -16.34
CA GLU A 976 -1.41 44.65 -15.54
C GLU A 976 -1.57 44.90 -14.03
N ALA A 977 -1.76 43.81 -13.26
CA ALA A 977 -1.73 43.83 -11.81
C ALA A 977 -0.51 43.05 -11.29
N ARG A 978 0.20 43.60 -10.30
CA ARG A 978 1.37 42.96 -9.67
C ARG A 978 1.06 41.54 -9.19
N THR A 979 -0.10 41.35 -8.57
CA THR A 979 -0.59 40.06 -8.08
C THR A 979 -0.73 39.03 -9.20
N SER A 980 -1.29 39.42 -10.34
CA SER A 980 -1.43 38.56 -11.53
C SER A 980 -0.07 38.16 -12.11
N LEU A 981 0.87 39.11 -12.18
CA LEU A 981 2.21 38.88 -12.72
C LEU A 981 3.02 37.91 -11.83
N VAL A 982 3.06 38.17 -10.52
CA VAL A 982 3.74 37.31 -9.54
C VAL A 982 3.10 35.93 -9.50
N ASN A 983 1.76 35.82 -9.57
CA ASN A 983 1.08 34.53 -9.61
C ASN A 983 1.44 33.73 -10.87
N LYS A 984 1.45 34.35 -12.06
CA LYS A 984 1.86 33.68 -13.31
C LYS A 984 3.30 33.18 -13.25
N ALA A 985 4.22 33.99 -12.75
CA ALA A 985 5.63 33.58 -12.57
C ALA A 985 5.75 32.41 -11.58
N LEU A 986 5.04 32.50 -10.44
CA LEU A 986 5.07 31.46 -9.41
C LEU A 986 4.47 30.14 -9.91
N LEU A 987 3.37 30.18 -10.66
CA LEU A 987 2.77 28.99 -11.28
C LEU A 987 3.74 28.35 -12.28
N GLY A 988 4.43 29.16 -13.10
CA GLY A 988 5.42 28.68 -14.05
C GLY A 988 6.62 28.00 -13.39
N ILE A 989 7.09 28.56 -12.27
CA ILE A 989 8.18 28.02 -11.45
C ILE A 989 7.74 26.74 -10.73
N LYS A 990 6.55 26.72 -10.11
CA LYS A 990 5.99 25.55 -9.43
C LYS A 990 5.76 24.38 -10.39
N LYS A 991 5.21 24.64 -11.58
CA LYS A 991 4.98 23.61 -12.62
C LYS A 991 6.28 22.87 -12.98
N ARG A 992 7.41 23.58 -12.96
CA ARG A 992 8.74 23.04 -13.31
C ARG A 992 9.57 22.64 -12.09
N GLN A 993 8.99 22.73 -10.89
CA GLN A 993 9.64 22.40 -9.62
C GLN A 993 10.96 23.17 -9.36
N TRP A 994 11.10 24.39 -9.89
CA TRP A 994 12.31 25.19 -9.62
C TRP A 994 12.26 25.78 -8.21
N LYS A 995 13.42 25.79 -7.52
CA LYS A 995 13.52 26.39 -6.18
C LYS A 995 13.62 27.91 -6.28
N LEU A 996 12.93 28.58 -5.36
CA LEU A 996 13.00 30.02 -5.15
C LEU A 996 13.81 30.33 -3.90
N HIS A 997 14.49 31.47 -3.93
CA HIS A 997 15.12 32.03 -2.74
C HIS A 997 14.08 32.26 -1.62
N PRO A 998 14.41 32.02 -0.33
CA PRO A 998 13.47 32.20 0.78
C PRO A 998 12.85 33.60 0.83
N LEU A 999 13.65 34.65 0.62
CA LEU A 999 13.16 36.04 0.54
C LEU A 999 12.08 36.21 -0.53
N LEU A 1000 12.28 35.61 -1.71
CA LEU A 1000 11.34 35.70 -2.82
C LEU A 1000 10.07 34.90 -2.52
N THR A 1001 10.19 33.77 -1.82
CA THR A 1001 9.03 32.98 -1.38
C THR A 1001 8.18 33.77 -0.37
N GLN A 1002 8.82 34.42 0.59
CA GLN A 1002 8.16 35.34 1.53
C GLN A 1002 7.50 36.49 0.76
N ARG A 1003 8.23 37.16 -0.14
CA ARG A 1003 7.71 38.29 -0.90
C ARG A 1003 6.55 37.92 -1.81
N CYS A 1004 6.60 36.76 -2.46
CA CYS A 1004 5.47 36.22 -3.23
C CYS A 1004 4.25 36.07 -2.34
N THR A 1005 4.42 35.52 -1.14
CA THR A 1005 3.34 35.32 -0.19
C THR A 1005 2.75 36.66 0.27
N GLU A 1006 3.59 37.66 0.57
CA GLU A 1006 3.16 39.02 0.91
C GLU A 1006 2.37 39.68 -0.22
N VAL A 1007 2.86 39.61 -1.47
CA VAL A 1007 2.19 40.19 -2.64
C VAL A 1007 0.87 39.48 -2.94
N LEU A 1008 0.82 38.15 -2.84
CA LEU A 1008 -0.38 37.36 -3.13
C LEU A 1008 -1.42 37.41 -2.00
N SER A 1009 -0.98 37.62 -0.75
CA SER A 1009 -1.87 37.76 0.42
C SER A 1009 -2.26 39.21 0.72
N GLY A 1010 -1.58 40.19 0.13
CA GLY A 1010 -1.84 41.61 0.35
C GLY A 1010 -1.36 42.17 1.69
N LYS A 1011 -0.46 41.48 2.42
CA LYS A 1011 0.04 41.90 3.75
C LYS A 1011 1.46 42.49 3.66
N SER A 1012 1.68 43.68 4.22
CA SER A 1012 3.02 44.23 4.50
C SER A 1012 3.48 43.84 5.91
N ALA A 1013 4.75 43.47 6.07
CA ALA A 1013 5.33 43.08 7.35
C ALA A 1013 5.40 44.26 8.36
N SER A 1014 5.24 43.93 9.65
CA SER A 1014 5.59 44.73 10.84
C SER A 1014 4.57 45.72 11.43
N LYS A 1015 3.31 45.29 11.62
CA LYS A 1015 2.53 45.57 12.83
C LYS A 1015 1.69 44.32 13.14
N SER A 1016 1.59 43.92 14.40
CA SER A 1016 0.66 42.89 14.89
C SER A 1016 -0.69 43.05 14.20
N ALA A 1017 -1.27 41.96 13.73
CA ALA A 1017 -2.40 41.92 12.80
C ALA A 1017 -3.67 42.60 13.34
N GLY A 1018 -3.70 43.94 13.37
CA GLY A 1018 -4.79 44.75 13.89
C GLY A 1018 -4.77 45.01 15.41
N ASN A 1019 -3.81 44.50 16.20
CA ASN A 1019 -3.81 44.74 17.65
C ASN A 1019 -3.27 46.12 18.01
N CYS A 1020 -4.02 46.90 18.77
CA CYS A 1020 -3.63 48.21 19.29
C CYS A 1020 -4.35 48.54 20.61
N PRO A 1021 -3.89 49.52 21.41
CA PRO A 1021 -4.55 49.88 22.67
C PRO A 1021 -5.98 50.45 22.48
N GLU A 1022 -6.19 51.21 21.41
CA GLU A 1022 -7.46 51.87 21.10
C GLU A 1022 -7.86 51.59 19.65
N PRO A 1023 -8.69 50.57 19.38
CA PRO A 1023 -9.12 50.21 18.03
C PRO A 1023 -9.84 51.35 17.32
N ASP A 1024 -9.31 51.78 16.18
CA ASP A 1024 -9.82 52.91 15.38
C ASP A 1024 -10.41 52.50 14.02
N GLY A 1025 -10.29 51.23 13.65
CA GLY A 1025 -10.80 50.70 12.38
C GLY A 1025 -9.86 50.84 11.20
N THR A 1026 -8.62 51.29 11.41
CA THR A 1026 -7.58 51.21 10.38
C THR A 1026 -7.14 49.76 10.18
N PRO A 1027 -6.64 49.37 8.99
CA PRO A 1027 -6.22 47.99 8.72
C PRO A 1027 -5.18 47.44 9.70
N ASP A 1028 -4.39 48.31 10.35
CA ASP A 1028 -3.38 47.97 11.35
C ASP A 1028 -3.85 48.13 12.81
N CYS A 1029 -5.07 48.62 13.07
CA CYS A 1029 -5.61 48.83 14.41
C CYS A 1029 -7.13 48.56 14.46
N THR A 1030 -7.49 47.28 14.56
CA THR A 1030 -8.89 46.79 14.54
C THR A 1030 -9.35 46.12 15.83
N TRP A 1031 -8.45 45.76 16.75
CA TRP A 1031 -8.84 45.09 18.00
C TRP A 1031 -7.85 45.32 19.15
N HIS A 1032 -8.35 45.13 20.37
CA HIS A 1032 -7.61 45.12 21.62
C HIS A 1032 -8.12 43.97 22.50
N VAL A 1033 -7.23 43.32 23.23
CA VAL A 1033 -7.60 42.32 24.23
C VAL A 1033 -6.89 42.58 25.54
N GLU A 1034 -7.64 42.51 26.64
CA GLU A 1034 -7.09 42.57 27.99
C GLU A 1034 -7.66 41.44 28.87
N PRO A 1035 -6.87 40.82 29.76
CA PRO A 1035 -7.36 39.89 30.76
C PRO A 1035 -8.36 40.57 31.71
N ALA A 1036 -9.46 39.88 32.02
CA ALA A 1036 -10.53 40.38 32.88
C ALA A 1036 -10.86 39.39 34.02
N GLY A 1037 -9.85 38.68 34.51
CA GLY A 1037 -9.94 37.67 35.58
C GLY A 1037 -10.04 36.23 35.07
N TYR A 1038 -10.04 35.28 35.99
CA TYR A 1038 -10.19 33.85 35.71
C TYR A 1038 -11.00 33.17 36.83
N VAL A 1039 -11.48 31.97 36.55
CA VAL A 1039 -12.03 31.03 37.55
C VAL A 1039 -11.35 29.70 37.38
N MET A 1040 -10.95 29.07 38.48
CA MET A 1040 -10.34 27.75 38.46
C MET A 1040 -11.43 26.68 38.27
N LEU A 1041 -11.08 25.53 37.70
CA LEU A 1041 -12.06 24.46 37.46
C LEU A 1041 -12.58 23.86 38.78
N ASP A 1042 -11.75 23.77 39.80
CA ASP A 1042 -12.11 23.34 41.16
C ASP A 1042 -13.06 24.32 41.85
N GLU A 1043 -12.89 25.64 41.65
CA GLU A 1043 -13.83 26.66 42.11
C GLU A 1043 -15.21 26.53 41.43
N LEU A 1044 -15.22 26.12 40.16
CA LEU A 1044 -16.44 25.95 39.38
C LEU A 1044 -17.23 24.71 39.84
N THR A 1045 -16.54 23.58 40.03
CA THR A 1045 -17.12 22.27 40.35
C THR A 1045 -17.28 22.01 41.85
N GLY A 1046 -16.49 22.68 42.68
CA GLY A 1046 -16.33 22.36 44.09
C GLY A 1046 -15.56 21.06 44.34
N VAL A 1047 -14.83 20.57 43.33
CA VAL A 1047 -14.07 19.31 43.38
C VAL A 1047 -12.63 19.58 42.99
N ASP A 1048 -11.70 19.28 43.89
CA ASP A 1048 -10.27 19.30 43.59
C ASP A 1048 -9.95 18.13 42.64
N ALA A 1049 -9.79 18.45 41.36
CA ALA A 1049 -9.53 17.47 40.31
C ALA A 1049 -8.20 16.72 40.54
N GLU A 1050 -7.18 17.40 41.08
CA GLU A 1050 -5.90 16.78 41.38
C GLU A 1050 -6.05 15.78 42.53
N GLN A 1051 -6.82 16.13 43.57
CA GLN A 1051 -7.11 15.22 44.68
C GLN A 1051 -7.86 13.95 44.23
N VAL A 1052 -8.88 14.10 43.38
CA VAL A 1052 -9.66 12.96 42.85
C VAL A 1052 -8.78 12.03 42.00
N LEU A 1053 -7.98 12.60 41.10
CA LEU A 1053 -7.08 11.84 40.23
C LEU A 1053 -5.96 11.14 41.03
N ASN A 1054 -5.38 11.82 42.03
CA ASN A 1054 -4.36 11.25 42.91
C ASN A 1054 -4.89 10.11 43.80
N ALA A 1055 -6.19 10.11 44.12
CA ALA A 1055 -6.85 9.02 44.84
C ALA A 1055 -7.18 7.80 43.95
N GLY A 1056 -6.79 7.82 42.67
CA GLY A 1056 -7.11 6.77 41.69
C GLY A 1056 -8.53 6.86 41.14
N GLY A 1057 -9.25 7.96 41.41
CA GLY A 1057 -10.54 8.25 40.80
C GLY A 1057 -10.42 8.70 39.35
N HIS A 1058 -11.57 8.80 38.70
CA HIS A 1058 -11.71 9.34 37.34
C HIS A 1058 -12.59 10.59 37.38
N LEU A 1059 -12.24 11.61 36.60
CA LEU A 1059 -13.05 12.82 36.45
C LEU A 1059 -14.27 12.59 35.54
N TYR A 1060 -14.24 11.50 34.78
CA TYR A 1060 -15.31 11.03 33.90
C TYR A 1060 -15.28 9.50 33.81
N ASP A 1061 -16.43 8.86 33.98
CA ASP A 1061 -16.63 7.42 33.82
C ASP A 1061 -17.76 7.19 32.81
N GLU A 1062 -17.45 6.55 31.68
CA GLU A 1062 -18.41 6.35 30.59
C GLU A 1062 -19.69 5.63 31.02
N ILE A 1063 -19.60 4.71 31.98
CA ILE A 1063 -20.72 3.89 32.44
C ILE A 1063 -21.57 4.69 33.44
N LEU A 1064 -20.92 5.47 34.31
CA LEU A 1064 -21.60 6.24 35.37
C LEU A 1064 -22.12 7.60 34.90
N ASP A 1065 -21.48 8.20 33.90
CA ASP A 1065 -21.76 9.56 33.40
C ASP A 1065 -22.58 9.57 32.08
N ALA A 1066 -23.11 8.42 31.65
CA ALA A 1066 -23.98 8.26 30.47
C ALA A 1066 -25.38 8.92 30.57
N GLY A 1067 -25.50 10.05 31.28
CA GLY A 1067 -26.70 10.88 31.31
C GLY A 1067 -27.83 10.39 32.22
N THR A 1068 -27.58 9.42 33.11
CA THR A 1068 -28.60 8.87 34.04
C THR A 1068 -28.80 9.68 35.33
N GLY A 1069 -28.02 10.75 35.55
CA GLY A 1069 -28.04 11.50 36.81
C GLY A 1069 -27.45 10.73 38.01
N GLY A 1070 -26.62 9.70 37.75
CA GLY A 1070 -25.93 8.89 38.75
C GLY A 1070 -24.77 9.60 39.47
N ALA A 1071 -24.33 9.01 40.59
CA ALA A 1071 -23.66 9.66 41.72
C ALA A 1071 -22.19 10.13 41.56
N ASN A 1072 -21.58 10.10 40.37
CA ASN A 1072 -20.16 10.40 40.16
C ASN A 1072 -19.84 11.60 39.25
N ASN A 1073 -20.83 12.45 39.02
CA ASN A 1073 -20.70 13.63 38.17
C ASN A 1073 -19.83 14.74 38.79
N PHE A 1074 -18.62 14.92 38.24
CA PHE A 1074 -17.75 16.10 38.44
C PHE A 1074 -18.53 17.43 38.36
N TRP A 1075 -19.64 17.47 37.61
CA TRP A 1075 -20.49 18.64 37.41
C TRP A 1075 -21.76 18.73 38.27
N ALA A 1076 -22.23 17.66 38.97
CA ALA A 1076 -23.55 17.71 39.63
C ALA A 1076 -23.54 17.81 41.16
N ARG A 1077 -22.37 17.83 41.82
CA ARG A 1077 -22.30 18.00 43.27
C ARG A 1077 -22.70 19.38 43.80
N LYS A 1078 -23.05 20.36 42.96
CA LYS A 1078 -23.53 21.68 43.41
C LYS A 1078 -25.00 21.73 43.87
N LYS A 1079 -25.67 20.59 44.07
CA LYS A 1079 -27.07 20.54 44.57
C LYS A 1079 -27.25 20.12 46.04
N LEU A 1080 -26.20 19.82 46.80
CA LEU A 1080 -26.30 19.55 48.24
C LEU A 1080 -25.16 20.21 49.01
N GLY A 1081 -25.43 21.37 49.60
CA GLY A 1081 -24.45 22.15 50.36
C GLY A 1081 -25.04 23.34 51.12
N LEU A 1082 -26.27 23.20 51.62
CA LEU A 1082 -26.77 23.98 52.76
C LEU A 1082 -27.16 22.97 53.84
N ASN A 1083 -26.21 22.62 54.70
CA ASN A 1083 -26.36 22.42 56.15
C ASN A 1083 -25.15 21.68 56.74
N GLY A 1084 -24.51 22.31 57.74
CA GLY A 1084 -24.09 21.60 58.96
C GLY A 1084 -22.64 21.16 59.11
N THR A 1085 -21.86 22.01 59.77
CA THR A 1085 -20.85 21.71 60.83
C THR A 1085 -19.64 20.82 60.54
N GLY A 1086 -18.45 21.41 60.71
CA GLY A 1086 -17.15 20.75 60.81
C GLY A 1086 -16.03 21.71 60.45
#